data_AF-A0A554M025-F1
#
_entry.id   AF-A0A554M025-F1
#
_cell.length_a   1.000
_cell.length_b   1.000
_cell.length_c   1.000
_cell.angle_alpha   90.00
_cell.angle_beta   90.00
_cell.angle_gamma   90.00
#
_symmetry.space_group_name_H-M   'P 1'
#
loop_
_entity.id
_entity.type
_entity.pdbx_description
1 polymer ?
#
loop_
_entity_poly.entity_id
_entity_poly.type
_entity_poly.pdbx_seq_one_letter_code
_entity_poly.pdbx_strand_id
1 'polypeptide(L)'
;MTPLPASIEQYLLESGFSGTEIFILKHLLAGGSMTLRELAAKTGKSTGVLDSASKKLLKKGILGREVINETPKLTLFSLDAVVAWVHEDAEHKRTAMDRREKDLQSFVDSLSVEVNRADIQHYEGLEGLEQAYTKLLEECSGAMLHFLPVRHTEVEDPLRDFLVQYFRLRRRQQVITRVIAQDTPLGRRYQSRDAFEYRQTLLVPESVYAFNTEKVVAGDWVATINHVENKAFLIRSKEMAHTEKAMFEAIWKQEMVKQKEKVGAVVEVPKEVEMGTRVVSAAREFFLSRKTLLSLGICCALAASVTYALYLRNVDLNVARISEQVKGIAATGSMQFDAKDLNQLHTKVDAQKPEYEKIILQLRKIREQNDRITYAYIMRPTENKQFFEFVADADSLNLEAKIDLNNDGVIDDADWLSPPGEPYDITYLEGLAWDALTHSVALKPTEDQWGMFISGWAPIKDAEGNTTAILGIDRHADDVYLLTLEDFKPFYYFFGFFALFLLVRFMAFNRSLFKELLYLSNTKTFLTAAGILVMVFVAISYVMYLQTLSLIKEQTAERLKAIAATAALQIDYKDLEPLRFARDMKRPEYQRVFEILNNVRKENPDVKWAYVMRPSEQKGMWEFIVDADSNYNLPFLQDFDKNGAFTEAEENVFPGLQYDINQAPEMTTALNHPVAEKSIYIDQWGTYLSGYAPIFDATHKGIAIVGFDIGLPKVADFAYDKFMWSVLIVTVLFASLISLITFSTYKKCNESPKR
;
A
#
# COMPACT_ATOMS: atom_id res chain seq x y z
N MET A 1 24.52 51.49 -14.58
CA MET A 1 23.13 51.95 -14.39
C MET A 1 22.25 50.71 -14.30
N THR A 2 21.64 50.43 -13.17
CA THR A 2 20.65 49.36 -13.05
C THR A 2 19.35 49.86 -13.68
N PRO A 3 18.88 49.29 -14.82
CA PRO A 3 17.64 49.72 -15.43
C PRO A 3 16.46 49.30 -14.55
N LEU A 4 15.46 50.18 -14.43
CA LEU A 4 14.15 49.80 -13.89
C LEU A 4 13.56 48.66 -14.74
N PRO A 5 13.09 47.55 -14.16
CA PRO A 5 12.50 46.45 -14.91
C PRO A 5 11.32 46.93 -15.77
N ALA A 6 11.20 46.40 -17.00
CA ALA A 6 10.18 46.83 -17.97
C ALA A 6 8.73 46.69 -17.44
N SER A 7 8.48 45.68 -16.61
CA SER A 7 7.19 45.46 -15.94
C SER A 7 6.82 46.59 -14.97
N ILE A 8 7.80 47.17 -14.28
CA ILE A 8 7.57 48.26 -13.32
C ILE A 8 7.38 49.59 -14.05
N GLU A 9 8.10 49.80 -15.14
CA GLU A 9 7.92 50.98 -15.99
C GLU A 9 6.52 51.03 -16.60
N GLN A 10 6.03 49.90 -17.10
CA GLN A 10 4.67 49.80 -17.62
C GLN A 10 3.62 50.09 -16.53
N TYR A 11 3.82 49.54 -15.33
CA TYR A 11 2.91 49.77 -14.20
C TYR A 11 2.85 51.24 -13.77
N LEU A 12 3.98 51.96 -13.78
CA LEU A 12 4.02 53.39 -13.48
C LEU A 12 3.32 54.23 -14.56
N LEU A 13 3.41 53.84 -15.84
CA LEU A 13 2.66 54.48 -16.92
C LEU A 13 1.15 54.29 -16.74
N GLU A 14 0.69 53.07 -16.44
CA GLU A 14 -0.71 52.75 -16.16
C GLU A 14 -1.22 53.49 -14.91
N SER A 15 -0.34 53.75 -13.94
CA SER A 15 -0.62 54.55 -12.75
C SER A 15 -0.58 56.08 -12.98
N GLY A 16 -0.44 56.52 -14.23
CA GLY A 16 -0.54 57.94 -14.61
C GLY A 16 0.76 58.74 -14.46
N PHE A 17 1.92 58.10 -14.41
CA PHE A 17 3.20 58.80 -14.59
C PHE A 17 3.46 59.01 -16.08
N SER A 18 4.00 60.17 -16.42
CA SER A 18 4.50 60.45 -17.77
C SER A 18 5.87 59.83 -18.00
N GLY A 19 6.19 59.55 -19.26
CA GLY A 19 7.51 59.01 -19.62
C GLY A 19 8.67 59.92 -19.20
N THR A 20 8.46 61.23 -19.04
CA THR A 20 9.48 62.16 -18.51
C THR A 20 9.68 62.01 -17.00
N GLU A 21 8.62 61.78 -16.23
CA GLU A 21 8.70 61.55 -14.78
C GLU A 21 9.44 60.25 -14.46
N ILE A 22 9.12 59.16 -15.18
CA ILE A 22 9.80 57.86 -15.03
C ILE A 22 11.29 58.00 -15.39
N PHE A 23 11.62 58.79 -16.41
CA PHE A 23 13.01 59.03 -16.80
C PHE A 23 13.81 59.79 -15.73
N ILE A 24 13.20 60.77 -15.06
CA ILE A 24 13.83 61.48 -13.93
C ILE A 24 14.09 60.52 -12.77
N LEU A 25 13.11 59.67 -12.42
CA LEU A 25 13.26 58.65 -11.38
C LEU A 25 14.41 57.68 -11.69
N LYS A 26 14.52 57.19 -12.94
CA LYS A 26 15.63 56.32 -13.38
C LYS A 26 17.01 56.95 -13.14
N HIS A 27 17.16 58.25 -13.41
CA HIS A 27 18.45 58.94 -13.27
C HIS A 27 18.79 59.24 -11.81
N LEU A 28 17.81 59.63 -11.00
CA LEU A 28 18.02 59.88 -9.57
C LEU A 28 18.24 58.58 -8.78
N LEU A 29 17.60 57.47 -9.17
CA LEU A 29 17.87 56.12 -8.63
C LEU A 29 19.28 55.64 -8.92
N ALA A 30 19.82 55.98 -10.11
CA ALA A 30 21.10 55.47 -10.58
C ALA A 30 22.33 56.33 -10.18
N GLY A 31 22.14 57.54 -9.65
CA GLY A 31 23.24 58.51 -9.55
C GLY A 31 23.07 59.67 -8.58
N GLY A 32 22.30 59.51 -7.50
CA GLY A 32 22.19 60.48 -6.41
C GLY A 32 21.50 61.80 -6.79
N SER A 33 21.60 62.78 -5.90
CA SER A 33 20.95 64.09 -6.05
C SER A 33 21.50 64.91 -7.22
N MET A 34 20.64 65.52 -8.03
CA MET A 34 21.04 66.31 -9.22
C MET A 34 20.31 67.64 -9.34
N THR A 35 20.98 68.65 -9.91
CA THR A 35 20.30 69.88 -10.34
C THR A 35 19.50 69.64 -11.63
N LEU A 36 18.50 70.50 -11.90
CA LEU A 36 17.76 70.46 -13.18
C LEU A 36 18.67 70.63 -14.40
N ARG A 37 19.77 71.38 -14.26
CA ARG A 37 20.76 71.58 -15.34
C ARG A 37 21.60 70.33 -15.59
N GLU A 38 21.98 69.62 -14.53
CA GLU A 38 22.67 68.31 -14.62
C GLU A 38 21.75 67.26 -15.25
N LEU A 39 20.47 67.23 -14.86
CA LEU A 39 19.46 66.35 -15.49
C LEU A 39 19.25 66.71 -16.96
N ALA A 40 19.18 68.00 -17.32
CA ALA A 40 19.04 68.42 -18.72
C ALA A 40 20.25 68.00 -19.57
N ALA A 41 21.47 68.16 -19.05
CA ALA A 41 22.69 67.74 -19.74
C ALA A 41 22.78 66.21 -19.93
N LYS A 42 22.31 65.42 -18.95
CA LYS A 42 22.30 63.95 -19.04
C LYS A 42 21.16 63.37 -19.87
N THR A 43 20.01 64.06 -19.93
CA THR A 43 18.80 63.54 -20.58
C THR A 43 18.52 64.12 -21.96
N GLY A 44 19.20 65.20 -22.36
CA GLY A 44 18.94 65.90 -23.63
C GLY A 44 17.56 66.58 -23.71
N LYS A 45 16.77 66.59 -22.63
CA LYS A 45 15.46 67.24 -22.56
C LYS A 45 15.59 68.70 -22.12
N SER A 46 14.66 69.55 -22.58
CA SER A 46 14.65 70.97 -22.18
C SER A 46 14.39 71.12 -20.68
N THR A 47 15.04 72.11 -20.08
CA THR A 47 14.92 72.41 -18.64
C THR A 47 13.48 72.68 -18.22
N GLY A 48 12.66 73.28 -19.08
CA GLY A 48 11.24 73.54 -18.81
C GLY A 48 10.39 72.26 -18.71
N VAL A 49 10.67 71.24 -19.53
CA VAL A 49 9.96 69.95 -19.48
C VAL A 49 10.35 69.17 -18.22
N LEU A 50 11.64 69.20 -17.87
CA LEU A 50 12.14 68.57 -16.65
C LEU A 50 11.65 69.27 -15.37
N ASP A 51 11.54 70.60 -15.37
CA ASP A 51 10.99 71.36 -14.23
C ASP A 51 9.51 71.02 -13.99
N SER A 52 8.70 70.97 -15.05
CA SER A 52 7.28 70.59 -14.96
C SER A 52 7.09 69.18 -14.39
N ALA A 53 7.86 68.21 -14.89
CA ALA A 53 7.84 66.84 -14.38
C ALA A 53 8.37 66.74 -12.93
N SER A 54 9.42 67.47 -12.60
CA SER A 54 9.99 67.49 -11.24
C SER A 54 9.00 68.08 -10.23
N LYS A 55 8.27 69.14 -10.59
CA LYS A 55 7.21 69.74 -9.75
C LYS A 55 6.07 68.77 -9.47
N LYS A 56 5.67 67.97 -10.45
CA LYS A 56 4.65 66.92 -10.25
C LYS A 56 5.15 65.85 -9.30
N LEU A 57 6.38 65.37 -9.47
CA LEU A 57 6.98 64.38 -8.57
C LEU A 57 7.22 64.91 -7.14
N LEU A 58 7.54 66.20 -7.00
CA LEU A 58 7.58 66.89 -5.70
C LEU A 58 6.19 66.93 -5.05
N LYS A 59 5.15 67.26 -5.82
CA LYS A 59 3.76 67.27 -5.32
C LYS A 59 3.27 65.87 -4.92
N LYS A 60 3.74 64.82 -5.60
CA LYS A 60 3.47 63.43 -5.26
C LYS A 60 4.25 62.94 -4.03
N GLY A 61 5.12 63.76 -3.44
CA GLY A 61 5.94 63.37 -2.29
C GLY A 61 7.05 62.36 -2.63
N ILE A 62 7.38 62.20 -3.92
CA ILE A 62 8.35 61.20 -4.40
C ILE A 62 9.76 61.81 -4.47
N LEU A 63 9.87 63.08 -4.84
CA LEU A 63 11.13 63.83 -4.84
C LEU A 63 11.16 64.86 -3.72
N GLY A 64 12.35 65.07 -3.14
CA GLY A 64 12.68 66.16 -2.23
C GLY A 64 13.71 67.13 -2.82
N ARG A 65 13.97 68.23 -2.11
CA ARG A 65 15.05 69.18 -2.42
C ARG A 65 16.03 69.19 -1.26
N GLU A 66 17.30 68.95 -1.56
CA GLU A 66 18.39 69.03 -0.58
C GLU A 66 19.45 70.01 -1.08
N VAL A 67 20.03 70.78 -0.16
CA VAL A 67 21.15 71.68 -0.48
C VAL A 67 22.44 70.91 -0.27
N ILE A 68 23.15 70.63 -1.36
CA ILE A 68 24.43 69.91 -1.32
C ILE A 68 25.47 70.83 -1.95
N ASN A 69 26.53 71.17 -1.22
CA ASN A 69 27.55 72.14 -1.64
C ASN A 69 26.93 73.48 -2.09
N GLU A 70 26.09 74.08 -1.23
CA GLU A 70 25.39 75.37 -1.46
C GLU A 70 24.46 75.41 -2.69
N THR A 71 24.23 74.28 -3.37
CA THR A 71 23.34 74.21 -4.54
C THR A 71 22.14 73.29 -4.27
N PRO A 72 20.90 73.75 -4.55
CA PRO A 72 19.71 72.93 -4.37
C PRO A 72 19.64 71.85 -5.46
N LYS A 73 19.66 70.58 -5.03
CA LYS A 73 19.54 69.40 -5.88
C LYS A 73 18.23 68.67 -5.60
N LEU A 74 17.68 68.06 -6.64
CA LEU A 74 16.55 67.15 -6.56
C LEU A 74 17.07 65.78 -6.12
N THR A 75 16.44 65.22 -5.10
CA THR A 75 16.75 63.88 -4.58
C THR A 75 15.46 63.08 -4.44
N LEU A 76 15.57 61.75 -4.38
CA LEU A 76 14.44 60.89 -4.01
C LEU A 76 14.25 60.95 -2.49
N PHE A 77 13.00 61.09 -2.03
CA PHE A 77 12.72 61.08 -0.59
C PHE A 77 13.06 59.72 0.04
N SER A 78 12.63 58.62 -0.59
CA SER A 78 13.04 57.25 -0.28
C SER A 78 12.63 56.33 -1.42
N LEU A 79 13.15 55.09 -1.45
CA LEU A 79 12.70 54.05 -2.38
C LEU A 79 11.22 53.68 -2.15
N ASP A 80 10.77 53.75 -0.89
CA ASP A 80 9.40 53.41 -0.49
C ASP A 80 8.37 54.50 -0.86
N ALA A 81 8.80 55.74 -1.11
CA ALA A 81 7.90 56.85 -1.43
C ALA A 81 7.08 56.60 -2.72
N VAL A 82 7.65 55.89 -3.69
CA VAL A 82 6.92 55.50 -4.92
C VAL A 82 5.84 54.45 -4.60
N VAL A 83 6.15 53.49 -3.74
CA VAL A 83 5.22 52.43 -3.33
C VAL A 83 4.07 53.01 -2.48
N ALA A 84 4.40 53.90 -1.55
CA ALA A 84 3.43 54.61 -0.71
C ALA A 84 2.45 55.43 -1.57
N TRP A 85 2.96 56.17 -2.56
CA TRP A 85 2.10 56.94 -3.47
C TRP A 85 1.16 56.05 -4.29
N VAL A 86 1.64 54.91 -4.80
CA VAL A 86 0.82 53.95 -5.56
C VAL A 86 -0.30 53.38 -4.68
N HIS A 87 0.00 53.04 -3.43
CA HIS A 87 -1.00 52.54 -2.49
C HIS A 87 -2.10 53.58 -2.21
N GLU A 88 -1.70 54.84 -1.99
CA GLU A 88 -2.63 55.95 -1.76
C GLU A 88 -3.50 56.27 -2.99
N ASP A 89 -2.93 56.22 -4.20
CA ASP A 89 -3.67 56.41 -5.47
C ASP A 89 -4.71 55.28 -5.69
N ALA A 90 -4.36 54.04 -5.36
CA ALA A 90 -5.26 52.89 -5.47
C ALA A 90 -6.47 53.01 -4.51
N GLU A 91 -6.21 53.38 -3.25
CA GLU A 91 -7.26 53.65 -2.25
C GLU A 91 -8.17 54.81 -2.68
N HIS A 92 -7.60 55.90 -3.19
CA HIS A 92 -8.37 57.04 -3.71
C HIS A 92 -9.28 56.66 -4.88
N LYS A 93 -8.77 55.86 -5.84
CA LYS A 93 -9.55 55.37 -6.99
C LYS A 93 -10.69 54.45 -6.55
N ARG A 94 -10.44 53.54 -5.61
CA ARG A 94 -11.49 52.67 -5.06
C ARG A 94 -12.59 53.51 -4.41
N THR A 95 -12.21 54.44 -3.53
CA THR A 95 -13.15 55.32 -2.84
C THR A 95 -13.97 56.19 -3.80
N ALA A 96 -13.36 56.63 -4.91
CA ALA A 96 -14.06 57.39 -5.95
C ALA A 96 -15.05 56.52 -6.75
N MET A 97 -14.71 55.25 -7.00
CA MET A 97 -15.64 54.28 -7.60
C MET A 97 -16.81 53.98 -6.66
N ASP A 98 -16.56 53.75 -5.38
CA ASP A 98 -17.59 53.50 -4.37
C ASP A 98 -18.54 54.70 -4.25
N ARG A 99 -18.01 55.93 -4.28
CA ARG A 99 -18.84 57.15 -4.33
C ARG A 99 -19.67 57.21 -5.60
N ARG A 100 -19.07 56.95 -6.77
CA ARG A 100 -19.81 56.94 -8.04
C ARG A 100 -20.95 55.93 -8.03
N GLU A 101 -20.70 54.73 -7.52
CA GLU A 101 -21.73 53.70 -7.36
C GLU A 101 -22.85 54.19 -6.45
N LYS A 102 -22.51 54.78 -5.31
CA LYS A 102 -23.49 55.33 -4.36
C LYS A 102 -24.29 56.50 -4.95
N ASP A 103 -23.65 57.38 -5.70
CA ASP A 103 -24.30 58.50 -6.38
C ASP A 103 -25.22 57.99 -7.50
N LEU A 104 -24.79 56.98 -8.27
CA LEU A 104 -25.62 56.34 -9.28
C LEU A 104 -26.83 55.65 -8.66
N GLN A 105 -26.62 54.94 -7.55
CA GLN A 105 -27.68 54.28 -6.81
C GLN A 105 -28.69 55.30 -6.29
N SER A 106 -28.21 56.40 -5.68
CA SER A 106 -29.09 57.48 -5.23
C SER A 106 -29.85 58.15 -6.39
N PHE A 107 -29.25 58.24 -7.58
CA PHE A 107 -29.91 58.74 -8.78
C PHE A 107 -30.97 57.75 -9.30
N VAL A 108 -30.67 56.46 -9.36
CA VAL A 108 -31.62 55.39 -9.72
C VAL A 108 -32.80 55.36 -8.74
N ASP A 109 -32.53 55.47 -7.44
CA ASP A 109 -33.55 55.53 -6.40
C ASP A 109 -34.45 56.76 -6.60
N SER A 110 -33.90 57.91 -7.01
CA SER A 110 -34.68 59.12 -7.32
C SER A 110 -35.58 58.98 -8.56
N LEU A 111 -35.18 58.17 -9.55
CA LEU A 111 -35.99 57.87 -10.74
C LEU A 111 -37.11 56.87 -10.46
N SER A 112 -36.96 56.03 -9.42
CA SER A 112 -37.93 54.99 -9.06
C SER A 112 -39.24 55.53 -8.45
N VAL A 113 -39.27 56.80 -8.03
CA VAL A 113 -40.44 57.44 -7.41
C VAL A 113 -41.53 57.80 -8.43
N GLU A 114 -41.23 57.89 -9.74
CA GLU A 114 -42.18 58.38 -10.75
C GLU A 114 -42.68 57.35 -11.78
N VAL A 115 -42.30 56.06 -11.70
CA VAL A 115 -42.79 55.04 -12.66
C VAL A 115 -43.58 53.93 -11.96
N ASN A 116 -44.87 54.20 -11.74
CA ASN A 116 -45.83 53.22 -11.23
C ASN A 116 -46.29 52.26 -12.35
N ARG A 117 -45.38 51.44 -12.89
CA ARG A 117 -45.71 50.31 -13.78
C ARG A 117 -45.39 49.00 -13.04
N ALA A 118 -46.37 48.11 -12.92
CA ALA A 118 -46.14 46.76 -12.42
C ALA A 118 -45.13 46.02 -13.33
N ASP A 119 -44.09 45.45 -12.73
CA ASP A 119 -43.10 44.62 -13.44
C ASP A 119 -43.75 43.26 -13.74
N ILE A 120 -44.07 43.03 -15.01
CA ILE A 120 -44.71 41.79 -15.49
C ILE A 120 -43.68 41.03 -16.32
N GLN A 121 -43.40 39.79 -15.91
CA GLN A 121 -42.45 38.90 -16.56
C GLN A 121 -43.15 37.64 -17.03
N HIS A 122 -42.80 37.19 -18.23
CA HIS A 122 -43.39 36.02 -18.87
C HIS A 122 -42.28 35.05 -19.28
N TYR A 123 -42.48 33.78 -18.95
CA TYR A 123 -41.56 32.69 -19.23
C TYR A 123 -42.28 31.55 -19.94
N GLU A 124 -41.65 30.98 -20.96
CA GLU A 124 -42.17 29.86 -21.73
C GLU A 124 -41.18 28.69 -21.78
N GLY A 125 -41.71 27.47 -21.84
CA GLY A 125 -40.93 26.24 -21.86
C GLY A 125 -40.43 25.80 -20.48
N LEU A 126 -39.86 24.59 -20.42
CA LEU A 126 -39.36 24.02 -19.16
C LEU A 126 -38.22 24.86 -18.56
N GLU A 127 -37.25 25.28 -19.38
CA GLU A 127 -36.17 26.19 -18.94
C GLU A 127 -36.73 27.54 -18.44
N GLY A 128 -37.79 28.05 -19.07
CA GLY A 128 -38.49 29.25 -18.63
C GLY A 128 -39.13 29.07 -17.24
N LEU A 129 -39.72 27.90 -16.97
CA LEU A 129 -40.24 27.59 -15.64
C LEU A 129 -39.13 27.52 -14.59
N GLU A 130 -37.97 26.92 -14.90
CA GLU A 130 -36.80 26.90 -13.99
C GLU A 130 -36.33 28.31 -13.65
N GLN A 131 -36.27 29.20 -14.65
CA GLN A 131 -35.94 30.61 -14.46
C GLN A 131 -36.97 31.33 -13.59
N ALA A 132 -38.27 31.09 -13.82
CA ALA A 132 -39.35 31.66 -13.02
C ALA A 132 -39.26 31.25 -11.54
N TYR A 133 -39.04 29.95 -11.26
CA TYR A 133 -38.84 29.46 -9.88
C TYR A 133 -37.58 30.05 -9.22
N THR A 134 -36.49 30.15 -9.97
CA THR A 134 -35.24 30.75 -9.49
C THR A 134 -35.45 32.22 -9.13
N LYS A 135 -36.12 32.97 -10.01
CA LYS A 135 -36.44 34.39 -9.79
C LYS A 135 -37.29 34.61 -8.54
N LEU A 136 -38.33 33.79 -8.35
CA LEU A 136 -39.18 33.85 -7.17
C LEU A 136 -38.42 33.56 -5.88
N LEU A 137 -37.37 32.71 -5.93
CA LEU A 137 -36.56 32.39 -4.77
C LEU A 137 -35.56 33.49 -4.43
N GLU A 138 -34.89 34.08 -5.43
CA GLU A 138 -33.89 35.14 -5.24
C GLU A 138 -34.43 36.35 -4.46
N GLU A 139 -35.68 36.72 -4.71
CA GLU A 139 -36.33 37.88 -4.08
C GLU A 139 -37.25 37.51 -2.90
N CYS A 140 -37.24 36.25 -2.46
CA CYS A 140 -38.03 35.78 -1.33
C CYS A 140 -37.23 35.74 -0.04
N SER A 141 -37.79 36.32 1.03
CA SER A 141 -37.33 36.09 2.41
C SER A 141 -38.44 35.48 3.25
N GLY A 142 -38.12 34.41 3.98
CA GLY A 142 -39.05 33.74 4.89
C GLY A 142 -39.80 32.54 4.28
N ALA A 143 -40.94 32.78 3.64
CA ALA A 143 -41.82 31.70 3.17
C ALA A 143 -42.44 31.96 1.79
N MET A 144 -42.52 30.89 0.98
CA MET A 144 -43.27 30.87 -0.28
C MET A 144 -44.60 30.17 -0.08
N LEU A 145 -45.68 30.75 -0.60
CA LEU A 145 -47.03 30.22 -0.47
C LEU A 145 -47.49 29.71 -1.83
N HIS A 146 -47.95 28.47 -1.89
CA HIS A 146 -48.32 27.81 -3.15
C HIS A 146 -49.76 27.30 -3.09
N PHE A 147 -50.56 27.59 -4.10
CA PHE A 147 -51.72 26.79 -4.46
C PHE A 147 -51.27 25.85 -5.57
N LEU A 148 -51.15 24.55 -5.30
CA LEU A 148 -50.51 23.61 -6.22
C LEU A 148 -51.46 22.47 -6.62
N PRO A 149 -51.92 22.40 -7.88
CA PRO A 149 -52.59 21.22 -8.39
C PRO A 149 -51.54 20.14 -8.71
N VAL A 150 -51.41 19.15 -7.83
CA VAL A 150 -50.42 18.07 -7.99
C VAL A 150 -50.83 17.15 -9.14
N ARG A 151 -50.10 17.21 -10.26
CA ARG A 151 -50.42 16.46 -11.49
C ARG A 151 -49.53 15.26 -11.78
N HIS A 152 -48.33 15.22 -11.22
CA HIS A 152 -47.34 14.17 -11.47
C HIS A 152 -46.81 13.60 -10.16
N THR A 153 -46.26 12.38 -10.22
CA THR A 153 -45.41 11.86 -9.15
C THR A 153 -44.03 12.53 -9.21
N GLU A 154 -43.26 12.44 -8.12
CA GLU A 154 -41.91 13.00 -8.04
C GLU A 154 -40.90 12.40 -9.04
N VAL A 155 -41.25 11.26 -9.66
CA VAL A 155 -40.43 10.58 -10.66
C VAL A 155 -40.83 10.98 -12.08
N GLU A 156 -42.10 11.29 -12.30
CA GLU A 156 -42.69 11.61 -13.60
C GLU A 156 -42.72 13.11 -13.90
N ASP A 157 -42.44 13.96 -12.92
CA ASP A 157 -42.42 15.41 -13.10
C ASP A 157 -41.34 15.84 -14.11
N PRO A 158 -41.69 16.57 -15.19
CA PRO A 158 -40.73 17.05 -16.19
C PRO A 158 -39.60 17.92 -15.62
N LEU A 159 -39.84 18.61 -14.49
CA LEU A 159 -38.88 19.46 -13.79
C LEU A 159 -38.18 18.73 -12.63
N ARG A 160 -38.27 17.40 -12.53
CA ARG A 160 -37.73 16.60 -11.41
C ARG A 160 -36.30 16.97 -11.01
N ASP A 161 -35.37 16.96 -11.96
CA ASP A 161 -33.95 17.18 -11.66
C ASP A 161 -33.69 18.60 -11.15
N PHE A 162 -34.40 19.59 -11.71
CA PHE A 162 -34.39 20.96 -11.24
C PHE A 162 -35.01 21.08 -9.83
N LEU A 163 -36.22 20.57 -9.62
CA LEU A 163 -36.96 20.67 -8.35
C LEU A 163 -36.17 20.02 -7.19
N VAL A 164 -35.42 18.95 -7.47
CA VAL A 164 -34.49 18.31 -6.52
C VAL A 164 -33.36 19.26 -6.08
N GLN A 165 -32.81 20.07 -6.98
CA GLN A 165 -31.81 21.07 -6.59
C GLN A 165 -32.46 22.30 -5.96
N TYR A 166 -33.62 22.70 -6.47
CA TYR A 166 -34.40 23.85 -6.02
C TYR A 166 -34.80 23.72 -4.54
N PHE A 167 -35.29 22.55 -4.09
CA PHE A 167 -35.59 22.36 -2.66
C PHE A 167 -34.34 22.48 -1.78
N ARG A 168 -33.17 22.01 -2.25
CA ARG A 168 -31.92 22.10 -1.49
C ARG A 168 -31.47 23.56 -1.35
N LEU A 169 -31.67 24.35 -2.40
CA LEU A 169 -31.36 25.78 -2.40
C LEU A 169 -32.27 26.55 -1.43
N ARG A 170 -33.59 26.32 -1.50
CA ARG A 170 -34.56 26.88 -0.55
C ARG A 170 -34.21 26.57 0.89
N ARG A 171 -33.92 25.30 1.20
CA ARG A 171 -33.52 24.88 2.56
C ARG A 171 -32.25 25.58 3.04
N ARG A 172 -31.26 25.79 2.17
CA ARG A 172 -30.03 26.53 2.49
C ARG A 172 -30.33 28.01 2.80
N GLN A 173 -31.27 28.62 2.09
CA GLN A 173 -31.73 29.99 2.33
C GLN A 173 -32.79 30.09 3.45
N GLN A 174 -33.10 28.96 4.11
CA GLN A 174 -34.14 28.86 5.14
C GLN A 174 -35.54 29.31 4.68
N VAL A 175 -35.80 29.27 3.36
CA VAL A 175 -37.10 29.58 2.78
C VAL A 175 -37.99 28.34 2.85
N ILE A 176 -39.00 28.37 3.71
CA ILE A 176 -39.99 27.28 3.82
C ILE A 176 -41.10 27.47 2.79
N THR A 177 -41.69 26.37 2.34
CA THR A 177 -42.85 26.44 1.44
C THR A 177 -44.09 25.88 2.10
N ARG A 178 -45.17 26.68 2.09
CA ARG A 178 -46.50 26.27 2.53
C ARG A 178 -47.38 26.06 1.30
N VAL A 179 -47.96 24.88 1.18
CA VAL A 179 -48.68 24.44 -0.02
C VAL A 179 -50.12 24.11 0.35
N ILE A 180 -51.08 24.71 -0.35
CA ILE A 180 -52.46 24.26 -0.38
C ILE A 180 -52.60 23.38 -1.62
N ALA A 181 -52.84 22.08 -1.41
CA ALA A 181 -53.00 21.10 -2.47
C ALA A 181 -54.38 20.42 -2.35
N GLN A 182 -54.94 19.97 -3.47
CA GLN A 182 -56.21 19.24 -3.46
C GLN A 182 -56.03 17.84 -2.86
N ASP A 183 -57.02 17.35 -2.11
CA ASP A 183 -57.02 16.02 -1.51
C ASP A 183 -57.27 14.89 -2.52
N THR A 184 -56.30 14.70 -3.43
CA THR A 184 -56.25 13.62 -4.41
C THR A 184 -55.21 12.57 -3.98
N PRO A 185 -55.19 11.36 -4.58
CA PRO A 185 -54.13 10.38 -4.33
C PRO A 185 -52.71 10.94 -4.53
N LEU A 186 -52.52 11.78 -5.56
CA LEU A 186 -51.26 12.48 -5.81
C LEU A 186 -50.98 13.57 -4.77
N GLY A 187 -52.00 14.33 -4.35
CA GLY A 187 -51.88 15.31 -3.26
C GLY A 187 -51.45 14.68 -1.93
N ARG A 188 -52.04 13.54 -1.54
CA ARG A 188 -51.64 12.79 -0.34
C ARG A 188 -50.21 12.26 -0.44
N ARG A 189 -49.82 11.74 -1.61
CA ARG A 189 -48.43 11.33 -1.87
C ARG A 189 -47.47 12.51 -1.74
N TYR A 190 -47.83 13.67 -2.29
CA TYR A 190 -47.05 14.90 -2.17
C TYR A 190 -46.89 15.33 -0.71
N GLN A 191 -47.97 15.36 0.09
CA GLN A 191 -47.93 15.69 1.51
C GLN A 191 -47.06 14.71 2.32
N SER A 192 -47.10 13.41 2.03
CA SER A 192 -46.30 12.39 2.75
C SER A 192 -44.79 12.64 2.70
N ARG A 193 -44.33 13.47 1.75
CA ARG A 193 -42.92 13.81 1.55
C ARG A 193 -42.48 15.13 2.18
N ASP A 194 -43.39 15.86 2.83
CA ASP A 194 -43.16 17.19 3.38
C ASP A 194 -41.90 17.28 4.27
N ALA A 195 -41.70 16.28 5.12
CA ALA A 195 -40.54 16.18 6.01
C ALA A 195 -39.20 16.06 5.27
N PHE A 196 -39.20 15.53 4.06
CA PHE A 196 -37.98 15.35 3.24
C PHE A 196 -37.65 16.59 2.40
N GLU A 197 -38.67 17.39 2.05
CA GLU A 197 -38.56 18.46 1.05
C GLU A 197 -38.68 19.89 1.62
N TYR A 198 -38.58 20.04 2.95
CA TYR A 198 -38.60 21.33 3.66
C TYR A 198 -39.85 22.17 3.33
N ARG A 199 -41.03 21.52 3.39
CA ARG A 199 -42.33 22.13 3.11
C ARG A 199 -43.41 21.69 4.10
N GLN A 200 -44.54 22.37 4.08
CA GLN A 200 -45.77 22.00 4.78
C GLN A 200 -46.94 22.05 3.79
N THR A 201 -47.69 20.95 3.67
CA THR A 201 -48.81 20.82 2.74
C THR A 201 -50.12 20.64 3.50
N LEU A 202 -51.09 21.48 3.18
CA LEU A 202 -52.48 21.41 3.65
C LEU A 202 -53.36 20.87 2.52
N LEU A 203 -54.01 19.73 2.77
CA LEU A 203 -54.94 19.14 1.81
C LEU A 203 -56.33 19.76 1.93
N VAL A 204 -56.92 20.16 0.81
CA VAL A 204 -58.26 20.76 0.75
C VAL A 204 -59.19 19.98 -0.18
N PRO A 205 -60.51 19.92 0.07
CA PRO A 205 -61.44 19.20 -0.79
C PRO A 205 -61.48 19.77 -2.20
N GLU A 206 -61.24 18.94 -3.21
CA GLU A 206 -61.25 19.32 -4.63
C GLU A 206 -62.61 19.90 -5.06
N SER A 207 -63.71 19.40 -4.49
CA SER A 207 -65.07 19.87 -4.78
C SER A 207 -65.34 21.32 -4.34
N VAL A 208 -64.52 21.87 -3.45
CA VAL A 208 -64.65 23.24 -2.92
C VAL A 208 -63.58 24.17 -3.49
N TYR A 209 -62.35 23.66 -3.67
CA TYR A 209 -61.20 24.43 -4.12
C TYR A 209 -60.68 23.89 -5.46
N ALA A 210 -61.24 24.40 -6.56
CA ALA A 210 -60.93 23.97 -7.93
C ALA A 210 -59.93 24.91 -8.62
N PHE A 211 -58.64 24.82 -8.28
CA PHE A 211 -57.58 25.56 -8.97
C PHE A 211 -56.82 24.65 -9.95
N ASN A 212 -56.65 25.12 -11.19
CA ASN A 212 -56.07 24.35 -12.30
C ASN A 212 -54.66 24.80 -12.71
N THR A 213 -54.18 25.89 -12.13
CA THR A 213 -52.82 26.40 -12.31
C THR A 213 -52.15 26.50 -10.96
N GLU A 214 -50.83 26.38 -10.93
CA GLU A 214 -50.10 26.69 -9.72
C GLU A 214 -50.07 28.21 -9.53
N LYS A 215 -50.31 28.66 -8.30
CA LYS A 215 -50.15 30.07 -7.93
C LYS A 215 -49.15 30.18 -6.80
N VAL A 216 -48.14 31.04 -6.97
CA VAL A 216 -47.05 31.20 -6.01
C VAL A 216 -47.00 32.65 -5.52
N VAL A 217 -46.90 32.84 -4.21
CA VAL A 217 -46.65 34.15 -3.59
C VAL A 217 -45.30 34.09 -2.89
N ALA A 218 -44.38 34.97 -3.30
CA ALA A 218 -43.01 35.02 -2.80
C ALA A 218 -42.53 36.48 -2.70
N GLY A 219 -42.41 36.99 -1.47
CA GLY A 219 -42.15 38.43 -1.27
C GLY A 219 -43.27 39.30 -1.87
N ASP A 220 -42.90 40.25 -2.73
CA ASP A 220 -43.84 41.12 -3.47
C ASP A 220 -44.24 40.54 -4.84
N TRP A 221 -43.86 39.29 -5.14
CA TRP A 221 -44.19 38.61 -6.38
C TRP A 221 -45.40 37.70 -6.24
N VAL A 222 -46.27 37.75 -7.24
CA VAL A 222 -47.32 36.76 -7.48
C VAL A 222 -47.08 36.11 -8.82
N ALA A 223 -46.94 34.80 -8.83
CA ALA A 223 -46.77 34.01 -10.04
C ALA A 223 -47.99 33.12 -10.30
N THR A 224 -48.32 32.94 -11.57
CA THR A 224 -49.21 31.88 -12.05
C THR A 224 -48.43 30.99 -13.00
N ILE A 225 -48.33 29.70 -12.68
CA ILE A 225 -47.58 28.69 -13.43
C ILE A 225 -48.56 27.65 -13.97
N ASN A 226 -48.61 27.54 -15.30
CA ASN A 226 -49.36 26.51 -16.00
C ASN A 226 -48.43 25.37 -16.42
N HIS A 227 -48.45 24.29 -15.64
CA HIS A 227 -47.66 23.07 -15.90
C HIS A 227 -48.04 22.29 -17.15
N VAL A 228 -49.23 22.53 -17.73
CA VAL A 228 -49.65 21.86 -18.98
C VAL A 228 -49.09 22.58 -20.20
N GLU A 229 -49.08 23.91 -20.17
CA GLU A 229 -48.60 24.74 -21.27
C GLU A 229 -47.11 25.11 -21.13
N ASN A 230 -46.50 24.77 -19.99
CA ASN A 230 -45.16 25.20 -19.59
C ASN A 230 -44.97 26.73 -19.66
N LYS A 231 -45.91 27.47 -19.08
CA LYS A 231 -45.89 28.94 -19.06
C LYS A 231 -45.97 29.48 -17.63
N ALA A 232 -45.18 30.50 -17.34
CA ALA A 232 -45.23 31.22 -16.08
C ALA A 232 -45.38 32.73 -16.30
N PHE A 233 -46.28 33.34 -15.53
CA PHE A 233 -46.52 34.77 -15.50
C PHE A 233 -46.24 35.29 -14.10
N LEU A 234 -45.28 36.19 -13.96
CA LEU A 234 -44.85 36.79 -12.70
C LEU A 234 -45.23 38.27 -12.70
N ILE A 235 -45.84 38.73 -11.63
CA ILE A 235 -46.22 40.13 -11.43
C ILE A 235 -45.63 40.59 -10.11
N ARG A 236 -44.81 41.65 -10.15
CA ARG A 236 -44.35 42.35 -8.95
C ARG A 236 -45.37 43.40 -8.56
N SER A 237 -46.14 43.13 -7.51
CA SER A 237 -47.07 44.09 -6.92
C SER A 237 -47.25 43.76 -5.46
N LYS A 238 -46.89 44.71 -4.60
CA LYS A 238 -47.01 44.59 -3.14
C LYS A 238 -48.46 44.43 -2.71
N GLU A 239 -49.37 45.17 -3.33
CA GLU A 239 -50.82 45.12 -3.05
C GLU A 239 -51.42 43.78 -3.46
N MET A 240 -51.03 43.25 -4.62
CA MET A 240 -51.48 41.94 -5.09
C MET A 240 -50.94 40.83 -4.21
N ALA A 241 -49.62 40.82 -3.93
CA ALA A 241 -48.99 39.83 -3.05
C ALA A 241 -49.60 39.84 -1.64
N HIS A 242 -49.89 41.02 -1.09
CA HIS A 242 -50.57 41.14 0.20
C HIS A 242 -51.97 40.51 0.18
N THR A 243 -52.75 40.80 -0.86
CA THR A 243 -54.11 40.27 -1.02
C THR A 243 -54.11 38.74 -1.16
N GLU A 244 -53.23 38.20 -2.01
CA GLU A 244 -53.10 36.75 -2.23
C GLU A 244 -52.62 36.02 -0.97
N LYS A 245 -51.67 36.62 -0.24
CA LYS A 245 -51.23 36.10 1.06
C LYS A 245 -52.37 36.08 2.07
N ALA A 246 -53.18 37.14 2.14
CA ALA A 246 -54.32 37.19 3.03
C ALA A 246 -55.37 36.11 2.69
N MET A 247 -55.64 35.88 1.40
CA MET A 247 -56.51 34.78 0.95
C MET A 247 -55.94 33.41 1.32
N PHE A 248 -54.64 33.19 1.09
CA PHE A 248 -53.96 31.95 1.47
C PHE A 248 -54.09 31.67 2.96
N GLU A 249 -53.79 32.65 3.82
CA GLU A 249 -53.84 32.48 5.27
C GLU A 249 -55.28 32.28 5.78
N ALA A 250 -56.27 32.91 5.16
CA ALA A 250 -57.68 32.70 5.48
C ALA A 250 -58.10 31.25 5.22
N ILE A 251 -57.79 30.72 4.03
CA ILE A 251 -58.06 29.32 3.67
C ILE A 251 -57.29 28.38 4.61
N TRP A 252 -55.99 28.65 4.81
CA TRP A 252 -55.14 27.82 5.65
C TRP A 252 -55.65 27.71 7.08
N LYS A 253 -56.02 28.83 7.70
CA LYS A 253 -56.55 28.86 9.07
C LYS A 253 -57.90 28.16 9.15
N GLN A 254 -58.81 28.43 8.21
CA GLN A 254 -60.15 27.84 8.20
C GLN A 254 -60.08 26.31 8.08
N GLU A 255 -59.31 25.78 7.14
CA GLU A 255 -59.22 24.34 6.90
C GLU A 255 -58.40 23.63 7.99
N MET A 256 -57.38 24.27 8.56
CA MET A 256 -56.66 23.72 9.72
C MET A 256 -57.56 23.59 10.96
N VAL A 257 -58.49 24.54 11.20
CA VAL A 257 -59.47 24.43 12.29
C VAL A 257 -60.42 23.26 12.02
N LYS A 258 -60.97 23.15 10.81
CA LYS A 258 -61.85 22.02 10.43
C LYS A 258 -61.16 20.66 10.53
N GLN A 259 -59.87 20.58 10.19
CA GLN A 259 -59.08 19.36 10.32
C GLN A 259 -58.75 19.02 11.79
N LYS A 260 -58.46 20.03 12.62
CA LYS A 260 -58.30 19.84 14.07
C LYS A 260 -59.59 19.42 14.78
N GLU A 261 -60.75 19.88 14.31
CA GLU A 261 -62.06 19.46 14.83
C GLU A 261 -62.46 18.05 14.37
N LYS A 262 -62.00 17.60 13.20
CA LYS A 262 -62.21 16.23 12.70
C LYS A 262 -61.27 15.18 13.29
N VAL A 263 -60.10 15.59 13.79
CA VAL A 263 -59.05 14.69 14.27
C VAL A 263 -58.73 15.01 15.73
N GLY A 264 -59.58 14.52 16.64
CA GLY A 264 -59.18 14.30 18.02
C GLY A 264 -58.10 13.22 18.05
N ALA A 265 -56.95 13.55 18.65
CA ALA A 265 -55.76 12.74 18.91
C ALA A 265 -54.65 12.73 17.82
N VAL A 266 -53.57 13.44 18.20
CA VAL A 266 -52.14 13.28 17.84
C VAL A 266 -51.74 13.57 16.39
N VAL A 267 -51.34 14.82 16.15
CA VAL A 267 -50.35 15.15 15.12
C VAL A 267 -48.99 15.22 15.82
N GLU A 268 -48.21 14.13 15.76
CA GLU A 268 -46.80 14.16 16.13
C GLU A 268 -46.05 15.07 15.15
N VAL A 269 -45.27 16.01 15.69
CA VAL A 269 -44.27 16.79 14.96
C VAL A 269 -43.33 15.82 14.22
N PRO A 270 -42.92 16.07 12.97
CA PRO A 270 -42.10 15.11 12.24
C PRO A 270 -40.78 14.89 12.99
N LYS A 271 -40.60 13.70 13.57
CA LYS A 271 -39.30 13.25 14.08
C LYS A 271 -38.33 13.22 12.91
N GLU A 272 -37.13 13.76 13.11
CA GLU A 272 -36.03 13.57 12.18
C GLU A 272 -35.91 12.09 11.84
N VAL A 273 -35.94 11.77 10.54
CA VAL A 273 -35.78 10.41 10.03
C VAL A 273 -34.57 9.77 10.71
N GLU A 274 -34.80 8.65 11.39
CA GLU A 274 -33.75 7.88 12.06
C GLU A 274 -32.57 7.63 11.12
N MET A 275 -31.37 7.82 11.66
CA MET A 275 -30.11 7.77 10.93
C MET A 275 -29.97 6.50 10.08
N GLY A 276 -30.48 5.37 10.57
CA GLY A 276 -30.47 4.09 9.86
C GLY A 276 -31.19 4.13 8.50
N THR A 277 -32.36 4.74 8.42
CA THR A 277 -33.16 4.78 7.19
C THR A 277 -32.53 5.69 6.12
N ARG A 278 -31.87 6.79 6.53
CA ARG A 278 -31.09 7.65 5.64
C ARG A 278 -29.84 6.95 5.11
N VAL A 279 -29.13 6.22 5.97
CA VAL A 279 -27.92 5.47 5.60
C VAL A 279 -28.26 4.33 4.63
N VAL A 280 -29.35 3.58 4.87
CA VAL A 280 -29.77 2.47 4.00
C VAL A 280 -30.18 2.96 2.61
N SER A 281 -30.90 4.07 2.50
CA SER A 281 -31.28 4.64 1.20
C SER A 281 -30.06 5.14 0.41
N ALA A 282 -29.13 5.83 1.07
CA ALA A 282 -27.88 6.30 0.43
C ALA A 282 -26.96 5.14 0.04
N ALA A 283 -26.88 4.10 0.88
CA ALA A 283 -26.16 2.87 0.59
C ALA A 283 -26.73 2.16 -0.64
N ARG A 284 -28.07 2.07 -0.74
CA ARG A 284 -28.76 1.42 -1.84
C ARG A 284 -28.48 2.14 -3.17
N GLU A 285 -28.50 3.46 -3.20
CA GLU A 285 -28.20 4.26 -4.40
C GLU A 285 -26.72 4.16 -4.82
N PHE A 286 -25.80 4.09 -3.86
CA PHE A 286 -24.36 3.94 -4.12
C PHE A 286 -23.99 2.54 -4.61
N PHE A 287 -24.47 1.49 -3.95
CA PHE A 287 -24.13 0.09 -4.27
C PHE A 287 -24.90 -0.47 -5.47
N LEU A 288 -26.10 0.04 -5.83
CA LEU A 288 -26.86 -0.48 -6.98
C LEU A 288 -26.67 0.33 -8.27
N SER A 289 -25.84 1.38 -8.25
CA SER A 289 -25.40 2.06 -9.47
C SER A 289 -24.58 1.08 -10.32
N ARG A 290 -24.99 0.84 -11.59
CA ARG A 290 -24.28 -0.03 -12.54
C ARG A 290 -22.79 0.31 -12.66
N LYS A 291 -22.43 1.60 -12.59
CA LYS A 291 -21.03 2.06 -12.69
C LYS A 291 -20.23 1.72 -11.43
N THR A 292 -20.84 1.85 -10.25
CA THR A 292 -20.20 1.50 -8.98
C THR A 292 -20.00 0.00 -8.88
N LEU A 293 -21.03 -0.79 -9.22
CA LEU A 293 -20.94 -2.26 -9.27
C LEU A 293 -19.82 -2.73 -10.21
N LEU A 294 -19.68 -2.11 -11.38
CA LEU A 294 -18.62 -2.45 -12.33
C LEU A 294 -17.23 -2.15 -11.75
N SER A 295 -17.03 -0.96 -11.16
CA SER A 295 -15.75 -0.60 -10.54
C SER A 295 -15.41 -1.49 -9.34
N LEU A 296 -16.41 -1.82 -8.51
CA LEU A 296 -16.22 -2.66 -7.33
C LEU A 296 -15.92 -4.10 -7.75
N GLY A 297 -16.57 -4.59 -8.81
CA GLY A 297 -16.27 -5.88 -9.43
C GLY A 297 -14.84 -5.94 -9.98
N ILE A 298 -14.37 -4.90 -10.68
CA ILE A 298 -12.98 -4.82 -11.17
C ILE A 298 -11.98 -4.80 -10.01
N CYS A 299 -12.24 -4.02 -8.96
CA CYS A 299 -11.37 -3.99 -7.77
C CYS A 299 -11.35 -5.34 -7.04
N CYS A 300 -12.48 -6.02 -6.91
CA CYS A 300 -12.54 -7.34 -6.30
C CYS A 300 -11.80 -8.39 -7.14
N ALA A 301 -11.96 -8.35 -8.47
CA ALA A 301 -11.23 -9.23 -9.38
C ALA A 301 -9.73 -9.00 -9.29
N LEU A 302 -9.27 -7.74 -9.32
CA LEU A 302 -7.87 -7.39 -9.12
C LEU A 302 -7.35 -7.89 -7.77
N ALA A 303 -8.05 -7.59 -6.67
CA ALA A 303 -7.64 -8.05 -5.34
C ALA A 303 -7.54 -9.58 -5.26
N ALA A 304 -8.50 -10.31 -5.82
CA ALA A 304 -8.47 -11.77 -5.90
C ALA A 304 -7.29 -12.28 -6.72
N SER A 305 -7.04 -11.70 -7.90
CA SER A 305 -5.89 -12.06 -8.75
C SER A 305 -4.55 -11.82 -8.07
N VAL A 306 -4.40 -10.69 -7.35
CA VAL A 306 -3.18 -10.38 -6.59
C VAL A 306 -2.96 -11.38 -5.49
N THR A 307 -4.01 -11.67 -4.73
CA THR A 307 -3.94 -12.61 -3.63
C THR A 307 -3.57 -14.00 -4.12
N TYR A 308 -4.16 -14.43 -5.23
CA TYR A 308 -3.83 -15.68 -5.87
C TYR A 308 -2.37 -15.70 -6.36
N ALA A 309 -1.88 -14.62 -6.97
CA ALA A 309 -0.49 -14.50 -7.38
C ALA A 309 0.49 -14.55 -6.20
N LEU A 310 0.16 -13.89 -5.07
CA LEU A 310 0.95 -13.94 -3.85
C LEU A 310 0.93 -15.32 -3.20
N TYR A 311 -0.22 -16.00 -3.22
CA TYR A 311 -0.35 -17.38 -2.77
C TYR A 311 0.56 -18.30 -3.58
N LEU A 312 0.49 -18.24 -4.91
CA LEU A 312 1.38 -19.02 -5.79
C LEU A 312 2.85 -18.71 -5.52
N ARG A 313 3.20 -17.45 -5.32
CA ARG A 313 4.58 -17.06 -4.96
C ARG A 313 5.01 -17.64 -3.62
N ASN A 314 4.14 -17.66 -2.63
CA ASN A 314 4.46 -18.24 -1.32
C ASN A 314 4.63 -19.77 -1.41
N VAL A 315 3.80 -20.45 -2.21
CA VAL A 315 3.99 -21.86 -2.57
C VAL A 315 5.38 -22.07 -3.17
N ASP A 316 5.81 -21.26 -4.15
CA ASP A 316 7.15 -21.37 -4.75
C ASP A 316 8.27 -21.17 -3.72
N LEU A 317 8.09 -20.23 -2.77
CA LEU A 317 9.05 -20.00 -1.69
C LEU A 317 9.16 -21.21 -0.76
N ASN A 318 8.03 -21.82 -0.41
CA ASN A 318 7.98 -22.97 0.48
C ASN A 318 8.46 -24.27 -0.20
N VAL A 319 8.22 -24.43 -1.51
CA VAL A 319 8.88 -25.48 -2.31
C VAL A 319 10.39 -25.29 -2.25
N ALA A 320 10.89 -24.08 -2.55
CA ALA A 320 12.32 -23.81 -2.47
C ALA A 320 12.90 -24.04 -1.06
N ARG A 321 12.14 -23.74 0.00
CA ARG A 321 12.52 -23.99 1.39
C ARG A 321 12.75 -25.48 1.65
N ILE A 322 11.81 -26.32 1.27
CA ILE A 322 11.92 -27.77 1.41
C ILE A 322 13.03 -28.32 0.53
N SER A 323 13.07 -27.92 -0.76
CA SER A 323 14.09 -28.33 -1.73
C SER A 323 15.52 -28.08 -1.22
N GLU A 324 15.79 -26.90 -0.68
CA GLU A 324 17.10 -26.54 -0.13
C GLU A 324 17.46 -27.35 1.13
N GLN A 325 16.48 -27.68 1.97
CA GLN A 325 16.68 -28.52 3.14
C GLN A 325 17.06 -29.96 2.73
N VAL A 326 16.24 -30.63 1.92
CA VAL A 326 16.48 -32.02 1.51
C VAL A 326 17.78 -32.16 0.70
N LYS A 327 18.11 -31.16 -0.12
CA LYS A 327 19.39 -31.09 -0.84
C LYS A 327 20.58 -30.98 0.11
N GLY A 328 20.49 -30.14 1.16
CA GLY A 328 21.54 -30.00 2.16
C GLY A 328 21.77 -31.28 2.96
N ILE A 329 20.69 -31.99 3.32
CA ILE A 329 20.77 -33.31 3.98
C ILE A 329 21.42 -34.32 3.04
N ALA A 330 20.97 -34.43 1.79
CA ALA A 330 21.52 -35.38 0.82
C ALA A 330 23.01 -35.12 0.56
N ALA A 331 23.39 -33.85 0.32
CA ALA A 331 24.78 -33.45 0.08
C ALA A 331 25.71 -33.78 1.25
N THR A 332 25.20 -33.64 2.48
CA THR A 332 25.96 -33.91 3.70
C THR A 332 25.97 -35.40 4.07
N GLY A 333 24.86 -36.08 3.81
CA GLY A 333 24.64 -37.49 4.13
C GLY A 333 25.34 -38.44 3.17
N SER A 334 25.51 -38.06 1.90
CA SER A 334 26.11 -38.93 0.89
C SER A 334 27.56 -39.30 1.22
N MET A 335 28.26 -38.43 1.96
CA MET A 335 29.63 -38.64 2.42
C MET A 335 29.77 -39.74 3.49
N GLN A 336 28.65 -40.23 4.05
CA GLN A 336 28.64 -41.19 5.15
C GLN A 336 28.63 -42.65 4.69
N PHE A 337 28.61 -42.87 3.37
CA PHE A 337 28.50 -44.19 2.76
C PHE A 337 29.77 -44.56 2.01
N ASP A 338 30.29 -45.76 2.26
CA ASP A 338 31.43 -46.31 1.51
C ASP A 338 30.93 -47.00 0.24
N ALA A 339 31.42 -46.55 -0.92
CA ALA A 339 31.11 -47.15 -2.22
C ALA A 339 31.39 -48.67 -2.26
N LYS A 340 32.35 -49.17 -1.49
CA LYS A 340 32.67 -50.60 -1.40
C LYS A 340 31.52 -51.41 -0.80
N ASP A 341 30.86 -50.89 0.24
CA ASP A 341 29.72 -51.56 0.86
C ASP A 341 28.53 -51.58 -0.10
N LEU A 342 28.29 -50.46 -0.80
CA LEU A 342 27.24 -50.36 -1.82
C LEU A 342 27.47 -51.39 -2.93
N ASN A 343 28.69 -51.53 -3.44
CA ASN A 343 29.03 -52.48 -4.50
C ASN A 343 28.84 -53.95 -4.12
N GLN A 344 28.56 -54.28 -2.86
CA GLN A 344 28.18 -55.63 -2.45
C GLN A 344 26.69 -55.93 -2.60
N LEU A 345 25.85 -54.93 -2.91
CA LEU A 345 24.40 -55.02 -2.90
C LEU A 345 23.82 -54.79 -4.30
N HIS A 346 23.29 -55.84 -4.93
CA HIS A 346 22.76 -55.79 -6.30
C HIS A 346 21.46 -56.58 -6.49
N THR A 347 21.14 -57.49 -5.58
CA THR A 347 19.98 -58.37 -5.71
C THR A 347 19.27 -58.54 -4.38
N LYS A 348 18.01 -58.97 -4.42
CA LYS A 348 17.21 -59.25 -3.21
C LYS A 348 17.90 -60.20 -2.21
N VAL A 349 18.73 -61.14 -2.68
CA VAL A 349 19.46 -62.08 -1.80
C VAL A 349 20.53 -61.37 -0.98
N ASP A 350 21.07 -60.26 -1.48
CA ASP A 350 22.11 -59.47 -0.79
C ASP A 350 21.57 -58.75 0.44
N ALA A 351 20.24 -58.67 0.62
CA ALA A 351 19.62 -58.11 1.83
C ALA A 351 19.99 -58.88 3.12
N GLN A 352 20.58 -60.08 3.00
CA GLN A 352 21.08 -60.86 4.14
C GLN A 352 22.52 -60.49 4.55
N LYS A 353 23.20 -59.64 3.78
CA LYS A 353 24.58 -59.24 4.03
C LYS A 353 24.66 -58.21 5.16
N PRO A 354 25.71 -58.23 6.00
CA PRO A 354 25.88 -57.25 7.06
C PRO A 354 26.02 -55.81 6.54
N GLU A 355 26.51 -55.63 5.30
CA GLU A 355 26.58 -54.34 4.63
C GLU A 355 25.18 -53.72 4.44
N TYR A 356 24.15 -54.53 4.15
CA TYR A 356 22.78 -54.05 3.97
C TYR A 356 22.23 -53.47 5.28
N GLU A 357 22.36 -54.21 6.38
CA GLU A 357 21.95 -53.73 7.71
C GLU A 357 22.70 -52.46 8.10
N LYS A 358 24.03 -52.43 7.89
CA LYS A 358 24.86 -51.25 8.16
C LYS A 358 24.35 -50.00 7.43
N ILE A 359 24.06 -50.11 6.13
CA ILE A 359 23.61 -48.99 5.30
C ILE A 359 22.22 -48.50 5.75
N ILE A 360 21.29 -49.42 5.99
CA ILE A 360 19.92 -49.06 6.41
C ILE A 360 19.93 -48.36 7.77
N LEU A 361 20.69 -48.88 8.73
CA LEU A 361 20.82 -48.22 10.04
C LEU A 361 21.41 -46.81 9.93
N GLN A 362 22.30 -46.58 8.97
CA GLN A 362 22.82 -45.23 8.73
C GLN A 362 21.78 -44.32 8.06
N LEU A 363 21.01 -44.81 7.09
CA LEU A 363 19.91 -44.07 6.48
C LEU A 363 18.85 -43.66 7.52
N ARG A 364 18.49 -44.57 8.43
CA ARG A 364 17.58 -44.29 9.55
C ARG A 364 18.09 -43.17 10.45
N LYS A 365 19.37 -43.22 10.83
CA LYS A 365 19.96 -42.14 11.65
C LYS A 365 19.89 -40.79 10.95
N ILE A 366 20.21 -40.74 9.65
CA ILE A 366 20.10 -39.50 8.86
C ILE A 366 18.65 -39.00 8.87
N ARG A 367 17.67 -39.88 8.62
CA ARG A 367 16.25 -39.52 8.65
C ARG A 367 15.79 -39.04 10.03
N GLU A 368 16.02 -39.82 11.07
CA GLU A 368 15.53 -39.57 12.43
C GLU A 368 16.15 -38.32 13.07
N GLN A 369 17.36 -37.95 12.66
CA GLN A 369 18.04 -36.76 13.14
C GLN A 369 17.56 -35.47 12.44
N ASN A 370 16.76 -35.58 11.37
CA ASN A 370 16.25 -34.45 10.60
C ASN A 370 14.71 -34.37 10.67
N ASP A 371 14.20 -33.18 10.98
CA ASP A 371 12.75 -33.00 11.11
C ASP A 371 12.00 -33.19 9.78
N ARG A 372 10.90 -33.95 9.84
CA ARG A 372 9.91 -34.11 8.75
C ARG A 372 10.50 -34.69 7.45
N ILE A 373 11.47 -35.60 7.57
CA ILE A 373 11.94 -36.43 6.46
C ILE A 373 11.13 -37.72 6.42
N THR A 374 10.54 -38.02 5.26
CA THR A 374 9.72 -39.23 5.05
C THR A 374 10.61 -40.42 4.73
N TYR A 375 11.39 -40.34 3.65
CA TYR A 375 12.23 -41.43 3.18
C TYR A 375 13.70 -41.02 3.04
N ALA A 376 14.57 -42.00 3.22
CA ALA A 376 15.98 -41.90 2.92
C ALA A 376 16.42 -43.21 2.25
N TYR A 377 16.92 -43.13 1.02
CA TYR A 377 17.23 -44.29 0.20
C TYR A 377 18.49 -44.07 -0.62
N ILE A 378 19.06 -45.16 -1.13
CA ILE A 378 20.18 -45.14 -2.05
C ILE A 378 19.79 -45.84 -3.34
N MET A 379 20.04 -45.18 -4.46
CA MET A 379 19.86 -45.74 -5.79
C MET A 379 21.15 -45.63 -6.60
N ARG A 380 21.33 -46.50 -7.59
CA ARG A 380 22.47 -46.43 -8.51
C ARG A 380 22.03 -46.44 -9.97
N PRO A 381 22.81 -45.84 -10.88
CA PRO A 381 22.51 -45.89 -12.31
C PRO A 381 22.66 -47.31 -12.86
N THR A 382 21.78 -47.68 -13.79
CA THR A 382 21.87 -48.94 -14.55
C THR A 382 22.38 -48.69 -15.97
N GLU A 383 22.69 -49.77 -16.71
CA GLU A 383 23.00 -49.66 -18.14
C GLU A 383 21.82 -49.09 -18.96
N ASN A 384 20.58 -49.37 -18.53
CA ASN A 384 19.40 -48.79 -19.13
C ASN A 384 19.17 -47.39 -18.58
N LYS A 385 19.35 -46.37 -19.43
CA LYS A 385 19.27 -44.96 -19.00
C LYS A 385 17.90 -44.51 -18.48
N GLN A 386 16.87 -45.35 -18.63
CA GLN A 386 15.52 -45.11 -18.12
C GLN A 386 15.33 -45.53 -16.67
N PHE A 387 16.24 -46.37 -16.13
CA PHE A 387 16.08 -46.93 -14.79
C PHE A 387 17.32 -46.72 -13.94
N PHE A 388 17.09 -46.32 -12.69
CA PHE A 388 18.02 -46.58 -11.61
C PHE A 388 17.61 -47.88 -10.91
N GLU A 389 18.45 -48.41 -10.03
CA GLU A 389 18.07 -49.54 -9.18
C GLU A 389 18.30 -49.20 -7.70
N PHE A 390 17.40 -49.69 -6.84
CA PHE A 390 17.53 -49.55 -5.40
C PHE A 390 18.74 -50.32 -4.89
N VAL A 391 19.45 -49.70 -3.95
CA VAL A 391 20.54 -50.33 -3.19
C VAL A 391 20.07 -50.65 -1.79
N ALA A 392 19.45 -49.67 -1.15
CA ALA A 392 18.90 -49.77 0.19
C ALA A 392 17.89 -48.66 0.42
N ASP A 393 16.96 -48.90 1.32
CA ASP A 393 15.96 -47.97 1.79
C ASP A 393 15.88 -48.05 3.32
N ALA A 394 15.64 -46.93 4.00
CA ALA A 394 15.65 -46.83 5.45
C ALA A 394 14.65 -47.78 6.15
N ASP A 395 13.54 -48.15 5.51
CA ASP A 395 12.51 -48.99 6.11
C ASP A 395 12.65 -50.47 5.77
N SER A 396 13.47 -50.78 4.76
CA SER A 396 13.58 -52.10 4.14
C SER A 396 14.47 -53.12 4.89
N LEU A 397 14.74 -52.93 6.20
CA LEU A 397 15.57 -53.87 6.98
C LEU A 397 14.95 -55.28 7.03
N ASN A 398 13.62 -55.35 7.10
CA ASN A 398 12.88 -56.60 6.98
C ASN A 398 11.91 -56.48 5.80
N LEU A 399 12.32 -56.99 4.65
CA LEU A 399 11.55 -56.96 3.40
C LEU A 399 10.20 -57.69 3.45
N GLU A 400 9.92 -58.45 4.51
CA GLU A 400 8.62 -59.12 4.72
C GLU A 400 7.72 -58.38 5.73
N ALA A 401 8.21 -57.28 6.31
CA ALA A 401 7.45 -56.51 7.26
C ALA A 401 6.23 -55.87 6.58
N LYS A 402 5.09 -55.93 7.27
CA LYS A 402 3.87 -55.22 6.89
C LYS A 402 3.75 -54.01 7.78
N ILE A 403 4.25 -52.89 7.29
CA ILE A 403 4.30 -51.62 8.01
C ILE A 403 3.53 -50.63 7.13
N ASP A 404 2.60 -49.90 7.73
CA ASP A 404 1.96 -48.75 7.12
C ASP A 404 2.97 -47.58 7.19
N LEU A 405 3.70 -47.36 6.10
CA LEU A 405 4.79 -46.39 5.99
C LEU A 405 4.24 -44.96 5.84
N ASN A 406 3.14 -44.80 5.11
CA ASN A 406 2.52 -43.50 4.86
C ASN A 406 1.53 -43.08 5.98
N ASN A 407 1.24 -43.98 6.93
CA ASN A 407 0.31 -43.82 8.06
C ASN A 407 -1.14 -43.49 7.64
N ASP A 408 -1.60 -44.01 6.51
CA ASP A 408 -2.98 -43.81 6.04
C ASP A 408 -3.98 -44.85 6.60
N GLY A 409 -3.49 -45.84 7.35
CA GLY A 409 -4.25 -46.90 7.98
C GLY A 409 -4.53 -48.10 7.06
N VAL A 410 -4.00 -48.11 5.85
CA VAL A 410 -4.07 -49.18 4.85
C VAL A 410 -2.64 -49.70 4.61
N ILE A 411 -2.51 -50.98 4.27
CA ILE A 411 -1.24 -51.53 3.80
C ILE A 411 -1.42 -51.93 2.34
N ASP A 412 -0.88 -51.14 1.43
CA ASP A 412 -0.99 -51.34 -0.01
C ASP A 412 0.34 -51.15 -0.76
N ASP A 413 0.27 -50.87 -2.06
CA ASP A 413 1.46 -50.71 -2.91
C ASP A 413 2.30 -49.47 -2.49
N ALA A 414 1.70 -48.48 -1.82
CA ALA A 414 2.39 -47.31 -1.27
C ALA A 414 3.25 -47.65 -0.03
N ASP A 415 3.15 -48.87 0.50
CA ASP A 415 3.97 -49.37 1.60
C ASP A 415 5.04 -50.37 1.15
N TRP A 416 5.28 -50.45 -0.16
CA TRP A 416 6.21 -51.40 -0.73
C TRP A 416 7.65 -51.13 -0.29
N LEU A 417 8.28 -52.15 0.30
CA LEU A 417 9.69 -52.14 0.71
C LEU A 417 10.58 -52.60 -0.45
N SER A 418 11.38 -51.67 -0.98
CA SER A 418 12.21 -51.93 -2.15
C SER A 418 13.49 -52.73 -1.84
N PRO A 419 13.65 -53.96 -2.37
CA PRO A 419 14.88 -54.74 -2.20
C PRO A 419 16.02 -54.22 -3.10
N PRO A 420 17.28 -54.59 -2.80
CA PRO A 420 18.40 -54.30 -3.70
C PRO A 420 18.18 -54.87 -5.11
N GLY A 421 18.51 -54.08 -6.12
CA GLY A 421 18.36 -54.43 -7.53
C GLY A 421 16.96 -54.21 -8.11
N GLU A 422 16.01 -53.69 -7.33
CA GLU A 422 14.70 -53.32 -7.86
C GLU A 422 14.83 -52.09 -8.78
N PRO A 423 14.35 -52.14 -10.04
CA PRO A 423 14.42 -51.02 -10.95
C PRO A 423 13.43 -49.91 -10.57
N TYR A 424 13.88 -48.67 -10.66
CA TYR A 424 13.09 -47.45 -10.47
C TYR A 424 13.10 -46.62 -11.75
N ASP A 425 11.90 -46.32 -12.27
CA ASP A 425 11.74 -45.52 -13.49
C ASP A 425 12.08 -44.06 -13.21
N ILE A 426 13.06 -43.51 -13.94
CA ILE A 426 13.49 -42.11 -13.82
C ILE A 426 13.12 -41.26 -15.04
N THR A 427 12.32 -41.78 -15.96
CA THR A 427 11.99 -41.10 -17.22
C THR A 427 11.24 -39.78 -17.02
N TYR A 428 10.47 -39.67 -15.94
CA TYR A 428 9.72 -38.47 -15.58
C TYR A 428 10.60 -37.33 -15.01
N LEU A 429 11.89 -37.59 -14.73
CA LEU A 429 12.82 -36.61 -14.15
C LEU A 429 13.59 -35.78 -15.18
N GLU A 430 13.29 -35.92 -16.48
CA GLU A 430 13.83 -35.11 -17.59
C GLU A 430 15.37 -34.94 -17.61
N GLY A 431 16.12 -35.87 -17.02
CA GLY A 431 17.60 -35.82 -16.95
C GLY A 431 18.18 -35.32 -15.62
N LEU A 432 17.36 -34.76 -14.71
CA LEU A 432 17.82 -34.33 -13.37
C LEU A 432 18.42 -35.48 -12.55
N ALA A 433 17.92 -36.71 -12.76
CA ALA A 433 18.50 -37.93 -12.19
C ALA A 433 19.98 -38.12 -12.55
N TRP A 434 20.37 -37.73 -13.77
CA TRP A 434 21.75 -37.82 -14.26
C TRP A 434 22.59 -36.62 -13.79
N ASP A 435 21.98 -35.46 -13.55
CA ASP A 435 22.66 -34.33 -12.92
C ASP A 435 23.06 -34.67 -11.46
N ALA A 436 22.19 -35.40 -10.75
CA ALA A 436 22.42 -35.88 -9.38
C ALA A 436 23.67 -36.75 -9.24
N LEU A 437 24.11 -37.40 -10.32
CA LEU A 437 25.37 -38.16 -10.36
C LEU A 437 26.61 -37.27 -10.30
N THR A 438 26.49 -35.97 -10.57
CA THR A 438 27.64 -35.05 -10.62
C THR A 438 27.70 -34.09 -9.44
N HIS A 439 26.54 -33.58 -9.03
CA HIS A 439 26.37 -32.63 -7.94
C HIS A 439 25.01 -32.82 -7.26
N SER A 440 24.82 -32.26 -6.07
CA SER A 440 23.55 -32.34 -5.36
C SER A 440 22.46 -31.53 -6.06
N VAL A 441 21.27 -32.12 -6.20
CA VAL A 441 20.10 -31.52 -6.85
C VAL A 441 18.88 -31.63 -5.94
N ALA A 442 17.94 -30.71 -6.12
CA ALA A 442 16.60 -30.82 -5.55
C ALA A 442 15.61 -31.00 -6.70
N LEU A 443 14.73 -31.99 -6.58
CA LEU A 443 13.66 -32.24 -7.52
C LEU A 443 12.47 -31.34 -7.19
N LYS A 444 11.69 -30.99 -8.21
CA LYS A 444 10.37 -30.37 -8.02
C LYS A 444 9.43 -31.38 -7.34
N PRO A 445 8.25 -30.96 -6.86
CA PRO A 445 7.24 -31.92 -6.43
C PRO A 445 6.98 -32.95 -7.53
N THR A 446 7.27 -34.22 -7.24
CA THR A 446 7.08 -35.35 -8.15
C THR A 446 6.21 -36.40 -7.48
N GLU A 447 5.39 -37.06 -8.29
CA GLU A 447 4.48 -38.12 -7.85
C GLU A 447 5.02 -39.47 -8.35
N ASP A 448 5.11 -40.43 -7.44
CA ASP A 448 5.42 -41.82 -7.73
C ASP A 448 4.49 -42.77 -6.95
N GLN A 449 4.81 -44.07 -6.93
CA GLN A 449 3.96 -45.07 -6.30
C GLN A 449 3.80 -44.90 -4.77
N TRP A 450 4.73 -44.20 -4.11
CA TRP A 450 4.69 -43.98 -2.66
C TRP A 450 4.01 -42.66 -2.28
N GLY A 451 3.74 -41.77 -3.25
CA GLY A 451 3.06 -40.50 -3.04
C GLY A 451 3.70 -39.32 -3.77
N MET A 452 3.45 -38.10 -3.27
CA MET A 452 4.00 -36.87 -3.83
C MET A 452 5.06 -36.27 -2.91
N PHE A 453 6.28 -36.11 -3.44
CA PHE A 453 7.46 -35.75 -2.66
C PHE A 453 8.27 -34.61 -3.28
N ILE A 454 8.99 -33.89 -2.42
CA ILE A 454 10.12 -33.04 -2.81
C ILE A 454 11.39 -33.75 -2.34
N SER A 455 12.22 -34.13 -3.32
CA SER A 455 13.39 -34.97 -3.08
C SER A 455 14.70 -34.21 -3.26
N GLY A 456 15.68 -34.48 -2.40
CA GLY A 456 17.06 -34.04 -2.54
C GLY A 456 17.96 -35.22 -2.87
N TRP A 457 18.67 -35.16 -4.00
CA TRP A 457 19.57 -36.23 -4.43
C TRP A 457 21.01 -35.74 -4.43
N ALA A 458 21.95 -36.57 -3.97
CA ALA A 458 23.37 -36.23 -3.96
C ALA A 458 24.26 -37.45 -4.28
N PRO A 459 25.37 -37.25 -5.00
CA PRO A 459 26.23 -38.35 -5.41
C PRO A 459 27.01 -38.92 -4.23
N ILE A 460 27.10 -40.25 -4.18
CA ILE A 460 28.00 -41.01 -3.33
C ILE A 460 29.20 -41.40 -4.20
N LYS A 461 30.38 -40.93 -3.82
CA LYS A 461 31.63 -41.06 -4.60
C LYS A 461 32.55 -42.09 -3.99
N ASP A 462 33.28 -42.82 -4.84
CA ASP A 462 34.39 -43.68 -4.43
C ASP A 462 35.63 -42.86 -4.05
N ALA A 463 36.71 -43.55 -3.66
CA ALA A 463 37.97 -42.91 -3.27
C ALA A 463 38.67 -42.18 -4.43
N GLU A 464 38.36 -42.57 -5.66
CA GLU A 464 38.85 -41.99 -6.90
C GLU A 464 38.00 -40.78 -7.36
N GLY A 465 36.85 -40.54 -6.72
CA GLY A 465 35.92 -39.46 -7.01
C GLY A 465 34.84 -39.78 -8.03
N ASN A 466 34.70 -41.04 -8.47
CA ASN A 466 33.64 -41.49 -9.37
C ASN A 466 32.35 -41.76 -8.59
N THR A 467 31.22 -41.36 -9.15
CA THR A 467 29.92 -41.60 -8.53
C THR A 467 29.48 -43.03 -8.71
N THR A 468 29.24 -43.72 -7.60
CA THR A 468 28.78 -45.11 -7.56
C THR A 468 27.26 -45.21 -7.38
N ALA A 469 26.68 -44.28 -6.62
CA ALA A 469 25.26 -44.24 -6.29
C ALA A 469 24.84 -42.81 -5.95
N ILE A 470 23.56 -42.60 -5.66
CA ILE A 470 23.01 -41.37 -5.09
C ILE A 470 22.33 -41.68 -3.76
N LEU A 471 22.45 -40.74 -2.82
CA LEU A 471 21.58 -40.66 -1.65
C LEU A 471 20.36 -39.80 -2.02
N GLY A 472 19.16 -40.34 -1.84
CA GLY A 472 17.91 -39.62 -1.95
C GLY A 472 17.28 -39.37 -0.58
N ILE A 473 16.75 -38.16 -0.38
CA ILE A 473 16.08 -37.71 0.84
C ILE A 473 14.74 -37.10 0.43
N ASP A 474 13.64 -37.65 0.93
CA ASP A 474 12.30 -37.24 0.54
C ASP A 474 11.54 -36.61 1.70
N ARG A 475 10.77 -35.58 1.36
CA ARG A 475 9.80 -34.95 2.24
C ARG A 475 8.47 -34.82 1.52
N HIS A 476 7.36 -35.13 2.19
CA HIS A 476 6.02 -35.01 1.62
C HIS A 476 5.75 -33.61 1.06
N ALA A 477 5.17 -33.55 -0.14
CA ALA A 477 4.83 -32.28 -0.78
C ALA A 477 3.71 -31.52 -0.05
N ASP A 478 2.85 -32.22 0.71
CA ASP A 478 1.78 -31.60 1.52
C ASP A 478 2.31 -30.63 2.59
N ASP A 479 3.57 -30.80 3.00
CA ASP A 479 4.24 -29.87 3.89
C ASP A 479 4.33 -28.45 3.31
N VAL A 480 4.38 -28.31 1.98
CA VAL A 480 4.31 -27.02 1.29
C VAL A 480 3.00 -26.32 1.62
N TYR A 481 1.88 -27.04 1.58
CA TYR A 481 0.56 -26.47 1.85
C TYR A 481 0.42 -26.05 3.31
N LEU A 482 0.90 -26.89 4.24
CA LEU A 482 0.90 -26.58 5.67
C LEU A 482 1.71 -25.32 5.98
N LEU A 483 2.93 -25.21 5.43
CA LEU A 483 3.77 -24.01 5.58
C LEU A 483 3.12 -22.78 4.94
N THR A 484 2.55 -22.95 3.73
CA THR A 484 1.88 -21.86 3.02
C THR A 484 0.70 -21.31 3.83
N LEU A 485 -0.13 -22.17 4.43
CA LEU A 485 -1.24 -21.74 5.28
C LEU A 485 -0.78 -21.00 6.53
N GLU A 486 0.34 -21.41 7.15
CA GLU A 486 0.92 -20.72 8.30
C GLU A 486 1.43 -19.32 7.91
N ASP A 487 2.16 -19.24 6.80
CA ASP A 487 2.75 -18.01 6.28
C ASP A 487 1.70 -17.01 5.77
N PHE A 488 0.53 -17.48 5.31
CA PHE A 488 -0.52 -16.63 4.76
C PHE A 488 -1.44 -16.00 5.83
N LYS A 489 -1.36 -16.41 7.10
CA LYS A 489 -2.20 -15.87 8.20
C LYS A 489 -2.20 -14.33 8.28
N PRO A 490 -1.06 -13.61 8.09
CA PRO A 490 -1.05 -12.16 8.13
C PRO A 490 -1.85 -11.46 7.02
N PHE A 491 -2.06 -12.11 5.88
CA PHE A 491 -2.85 -11.56 4.77
C PHE A 491 -4.34 -11.47 5.14
N TYR A 492 -4.86 -12.33 6.02
CA TYR A 492 -6.21 -12.18 6.56
C TYR A 492 -6.39 -10.85 7.31
N TYR A 493 -5.36 -10.39 8.04
CA TYR A 493 -5.39 -9.07 8.66
C TYR A 493 -5.37 -7.95 7.63
N PHE A 494 -4.56 -8.08 6.56
CA PHE A 494 -4.59 -7.11 5.45
C PHE A 494 -5.98 -7.02 4.83
N PHE A 495 -6.65 -8.15 4.57
CA PHE A 495 -8.04 -8.14 4.08
C PHE A 495 -9.01 -7.52 5.07
N GLY A 496 -8.84 -7.80 6.37
CA GLY A 496 -9.60 -7.16 7.44
C GLY A 496 -9.44 -5.64 7.42
N PHE A 497 -8.20 -5.14 7.33
CA PHE A 497 -7.89 -3.71 7.27
C PHE A 497 -8.30 -3.07 5.94
N PHE A 498 -8.22 -3.79 4.82
CA PHE A 498 -8.67 -3.31 3.53
C PHE A 498 -10.20 -3.23 3.46
N ALA A 499 -10.90 -4.24 3.99
CA ALA A 499 -12.35 -4.21 4.15
C ALA A 499 -12.78 -3.09 5.13
N LEU A 500 -12.04 -2.89 6.22
CA LEU A 500 -12.24 -1.77 7.14
C LEU A 500 -11.97 -0.43 6.44
N PHE A 501 -10.94 -0.33 5.61
CA PHE A 501 -10.66 0.87 4.82
C PHE A 501 -11.78 1.14 3.81
N LEU A 502 -12.30 0.11 3.13
CA LEU A 502 -13.46 0.23 2.25
C LEU A 502 -14.70 0.68 3.04
N LEU A 503 -14.91 0.14 4.24
CA LEU A 503 -15.96 0.56 5.18
C LEU A 503 -15.78 2.01 5.64
N VAL A 504 -14.58 2.43 5.99
CA VAL A 504 -14.24 3.81 6.39
C VAL A 504 -14.38 4.76 5.21
N ARG A 505 -13.97 4.37 4.01
CA ARG A 505 -14.20 5.12 2.77
C ARG A 505 -15.68 5.25 2.44
N PHE A 506 -16.44 4.18 2.64
CA PHE A 506 -17.88 4.16 2.52
C PHE A 506 -18.54 5.12 3.53
N MET A 507 -18.08 5.11 4.78
CA MET A 507 -18.52 6.04 5.83
C MET A 507 -18.13 7.50 5.52
N ALA A 508 -16.91 7.76 5.03
CA ALA A 508 -16.41 9.11 4.70
C ALA A 508 -17.14 9.77 3.52
N PHE A 509 -17.76 8.99 2.62
CA PHE A 509 -18.56 9.52 1.52
C PHE A 509 -19.98 9.95 1.94
N ASN A 510 -20.42 9.61 3.16
CA ASN A 510 -21.69 10.07 3.73
C ASN A 510 -21.53 11.44 4.43
N ARG A 511 -22.32 12.42 3.95
CA ARG A 511 -21.99 13.86 3.85
C ARG A 511 -22.16 14.76 5.10
N SER A 512 -22.27 14.25 6.33
CA SER A 512 -22.51 15.14 7.49
C SER A 512 -21.24 15.73 8.13
N LEU A 513 -20.06 15.12 7.96
CA LEU A 513 -18.82 15.56 8.63
C LEU A 513 -17.69 15.95 7.66
N PHE A 514 -17.89 15.75 6.35
CA PHE A 514 -16.87 16.04 5.32
C PHE A 514 -16.94 17.47 4.76
N LYS A 515 -17.97 18.25 5.13
CA LYS A 515 -18.13 19.64 4.68
C LYS A 515 -17.11 20.60 5.30
N GLU A 516 -16.51 20.27 6.43
CA GLU A 516 -15.42 21.07 7.01
C GLU A 516 -14.03 20.70 6.47
N LEU A 517 -13.90 19.56 5.79
CA LEU A 517 -12.63 19.12 5.20
C LEU A 517 -12.52 19.36 3.68
N LEU A 518 -13.58 19.82 3.01
CA LEU A 518 -13.66 20.03 1.55
C LEU A 518 -13.98 21.48 1.14
N TYR A 519 -13.07 22.41 1.41
CA TYR A 519 -13.06 23.71 0.72
C TYR A 519 -11.81 23.92 -0.18
N LEU A 520 -11.20 22.86 -0.70
CA LEU A 520 -10.04 23.01 -1.59
C LEU A 520 -10.13 22.12 -2.82
N SER A 521 -10.85 22.61 -3.85
CA SER A 521 -10.59 22.22 -5.24
C SER A 521 -9.49 23.09 -5.81
N ASN A 522 -8.35 22.48 -6.10
CA ASN A 522 -7.38 22.85 -7.14
C ASN A 522 -6.27 21.79 -7.05
N THR A 523 -5.91 21.11 -8.16
CA THR A 523 -4.73 20.24 -8.47
C THR A 523 -4.04 19.43 -7.33
N LYS A 524 -3.85 20.01 -6.16
CA LYS A 524 -3.41 19.43 -4.88
C LYS A 524 -4.20 18.21 -4.42
N THR A 525 -5.51 18.11 -4.65
CA THR A 525 -6.31 16.94 -4.17
C THR A 525 -5.98 15.63 -4.89
N PHE A 526 -5.80 15.69 -6.22
CA PHE A 526 -5.30 14.55 -6.99
C PHE A 526 -3.89 14.18 -6.53
N LEU A 527 -3.02 15.16 -6.34
CA LEU A 527 -1.66 14.95 -5.85
C LEU A 527 -1.63 14.35 -4.44
N THR A 528 -2.54 14.76 -3.54
CA THR A 528 -2.65 14.16 -2.21
C THR A 528 -3.18 12.73 -2.26
N ALA A 529 -4.15 12.42 -3.11
CA ALA A 529 -4.67 11.06 -3.24
C ALA A 529 -3.65 10.12 -3.90
N ALA A 530 -2.93 10.59 -4.93
CA ALA A 530 -1.82 9.89 -5.55
C ALA A 530 -0.66 9.70 -4.55
N GLY A 531 -0.34 10.73 -3.76
CA GLY A 531 0.66 10.66 -2.70
C GLY A 531 0.31 9.63 -1.62
N ILE A 532 -0.96 9.57 -1.20
CA ILE A 532 -1.44 8.54 -0.25
C ILE A 532 -1.34 7.14 -0.87
N LEU A 533 -1.72 6.97 -2.14
CA LEU A 533 -1.58 5.69 -2.84
C LEU A 533 -0.12 5.25 -2.93
N VAL A 534 0.80 6.15 -3.26
CA VAL A 534 2.24 5.87 -3.27
C VAL A 534 2.75 5.52 -1.88
N MET A 535 2.32 6.23 -0.82
CA MET A 535 2.70 5.87 0.55
C MET A 535 2.18 4.49 0.95
N VAL A 536 0.93 4.14 0.59
CA VAL A 536 0.37 2.80 0.84
C VAL A 536 1.14 1.74 0.05
N PHE A 537 1.47 2.02 -1.22
CA PHE A 537 2.31 1.13 -2.04
C PHE A 537 3.67 0.88 -1.40
N VAL A 538 4.36 1.94 -0.95
CA VAL A 538 5.66 1.84 -0.29
C VAL A 538 5.53 1.07 1.03
N ALA A 539 4.50 1.34 1.83
CA ALA A 539 4.27 0.64 3.10
C ALA A 539 3.99 -0.85 2.89
N ILE A 540 3.14 -1.22 1.93
CA ILE A 540 2.86 -2.63 1.60
C ILE A 540 4.12 -3.30 1.07
N SER A 541 4.85 -2.66 0.16
CA SER A 541 6.10 -3.20 -0.37
C SER A 541 7.13 -3.41 0.73
N TYR A 542 7.23 -2.50 1.69
CA TYR A 542 8.12 -2.65 2.84
C TYR A 542 7.69 -3.81 3.76
N VAL A 543 6.40 -3.95 4.06
CA VAL A 543 5.90 -5.10 4.85
C VAL A 543 6.19 -6.42 4.13
N MET A 544 5.98 -6.47 2.80
CA MET A 544 6.29 -7.64 2.00
C MET A 544 7.79 -7.96 1.97
N TYR A 545 8.66 -6.95 1.95
CA TYR A 545 10.10 -7.13 2.09
C TYR A 545 10.43 -7.79 3.42
N LEU A 546 9.89 -7.27 4.52
CA LEU A 546 10.12 -7.84 5.86
C LEU A 546 9.63 -9.28 5.97
N GLN A 547 8.47 -9.59 5.38
CA GLN A 547 7.97 -10.98 5.32
C GLN A 547 8.87 -11.89 4.48
N THR A 548 9.29 -11.45 3.29
CA THR A 548 10.19 -12.20 2.42
C THR A 548 11.52 -12.47 3.13
N LEU A 549 12.07 -11.45 3.80
CA LEU A 549 13.30 -11.58 4.58
C LEU A 549 13.12 -12.58 5.74
N SER A 550 11.98 -12.55 6.43
CA SER A 550 11.67 -13.51 7.48
C SER A 550 11.63 -14.94 6.96
N LEU A 551 10.95 -15.18 5.84
CA LEU A 551 10.86 -16.51 5.21
C LEU A 551 12.22 -17.01 4.75
N ILE A 552 13.03 -16.16 4.13
CA ILE A 552 14.37 -16.53 3.65
C ILE A 552 15.30 -16.85 4.81
N LYS A 553 15.24 -16.05 5.89
CA LYS A 553 15.96 -16.35 7.13
C LYS A 553 15.55 -17.71 7.68
N GLU A 554 14.26 -17.98 7.80
CA GLU A 554 13.77 -19.25 8.36
C GLU A 554 14.12 -20.45 7.47
N GLN A 555 14.01 -20.30 6.15
CA GLN A 555 14.47 -21.27 5.16
C GLN A 555 15.96 -21.59 5.35
N THR A 556 16.78 -20.56 5.50
CA THR A 556 18.23 -20.71 5.61
C THR A 556 18.61 -21.34 6.95
N ALA A 557 17.94 -20.95 8.04
CA ALA A 557 18.11 -21.53 9.37
C ALA A 557 17.79 -23.03 9.39
N GLU A 558 16.65 -23.43 8.81
CA GLU A 558 16.24 -24.84 8.72
C GLU A 558 17.22 -25.67 7.88
N ARG A 559 17.72 -25.11 6.77
CA ARG A 559 18.77 -25.76 5.97
C ARG A 559 20.05 -25.97 6.78
N LEU A 560 20.54 -24.96 7.50
CA LEU A 560 21.75 -25.07 8.32
C LEU A 560 21.57 -26.06 9.47
N LYS A 561 20.41 -26.06 10.13
CA LYS A 561 20.05 -27.08 11.15
C LYS A 561 20.18 -28.48 10.58
N ALA A 562 19.65 -28.71 9.38
CA ALA A 562 19.64 -30.02 8.74
C ALA A 562 21.05 -30.48 8.31
N ILE A 563 21.87 -29.56 7.80
CA ILE A 563 23.29 -29.80 7.52
C ILE A 563 24.02 -30.16 8.82
N ALA A 564 23.81 -29.39 9.90
CA ALA A 564 24.41 -29.65 11.20
C ALA A 564 24.02 -31.02 11.76
N ALA A 565 22.73 -31.32 11.74
CA ALA A 565 22.15 -32.58 12.20
C ALA A 565 22.80 -33.77 11.50
N THR A 566 22.97 -33.66 10.18
CA THR A 566 23.55 -34.71 9.34
C THR A 566 25.07 -34.80 9.51
N ALA A 567 25.77 -33.67 9.66
CA ALA A 567 27.22 -33.64 9.87
C ALA A 567 27.63 -34.19 11.25
N ALA A 568 26.81 -33.96 12.28
CA ALA A 568 27.07 -34.47 13.64
C ALA A 568 27.23 -35.99 13.68
N LEU A 569 26.55 -36.72 12.81
CA LEU A 569 26.64 -38.18 12.68
C LEU A 569 28.01 -38.67 12.20
N GLN A 570 28.83 -37.80 11.60
CA GLN A 570 30.15 -38.12 11.07
C GLN A 570 31.27 -37.95 12.11
N ILE A 571 30.99 -37.28 13.23
CA ILE A 571 32.00 -36.91 14.21
C ILE A 571 31.93 -37.85 15.41
N ASP A 572 32.96 -38.68 15.60
CA ASP A 572 33.10 -39.49 16.81
C ASP A 572 33.46 -38.58 18.00
N TYR A 573 32.64 -38.62 19.05
CA TYR A 573 32.86 -37.85 20.27
C TYR A 573 34.24 -38.12 20.90
N LYS A 574 34.81 -39.32 20.70
CA LYS A 574 36.16 -39.69 21.18
C LYS A 574 37.27 -38.89 20.52
N ASP A 575 37.06 -38.42 19.28
CA ASP A 575 38.03 -37.56 18.60
C ASP A 575 38.09 -36.16 19.23
N LEU A 576 37.05 -35.76 19.97
CA LEU A 576 36.97 -34.45 20.63
C LEU A 576 37.60 -34.45 22.04
N GLU A 577 37.63 -35.61 22.70
CA GLU A 577 38.14 -35.78 24.05
C GLU A 577 39.61 -35.36 24.25
N PRO A 578 40.57 -35.64 23.35
CA PRO A 578 41.96 -35.24 23.56
C PRO A 578 42.28 -33.79 23.17
N LEU A 579 41.37 -33.08 22.49
CA LEU A 579 41.62 -31.77 21.89
C LEU A 579 41.35 -30.65 22.91
N ARG A 580 42.41 -30.02 23.44
CA ARG A 580 42.32 -28.99 24.50
C ARG A 580 43.13 -27.73 24.23
N PHE A 581 44.17 -27.81 23.40
CA PHE A 581 45.12 -26.72 23.19
C PHE A 581 45.54 -26.61 21.72
N ALA A 582 46.10 -25.46 21.33
CA ALA A 582 46.63 -25.23 19.98
C ALA A 582 47.61 -26.31 19.46
N ARG A 583 48.44 -26.88 20.34
CA ARG A 583 49.35 -27.98 19.97
C ARG A 583 48.63 -29.24 19.46
N ASP A 584 47.37 -29.42 19.86
CA ASP A 584 46.56 -30.58 19.51
C ASP A 584 46.06 -30.53 18.06
N MET A 585 46.18 -29.39 17.36
CA MET A 585 45.87 -29.31 15.93
C MET A 585 46.67 -30.31 15.08
N LYS A 586 47.86 -30.74 15.53
CA LYS A 586 48.68 -31.74 14.83
C LYS A 586 48.20 -33.19 15.02
N ARG A 587 47.25 -33.41 15.91
CA ARG A 587 46.76 -34.75 16.25
C ARG A 587 45.91 -35.33 15.14
N PRO A 588 45.96 -36.65 14.90
CA PRO A 588 45.11 -37.29 13.90
C PRO A 588 43.62 -37.11 14.20
N GLU A 589 43.22 -37.02 15.48
CA GLU A 589 41.85 -36.72 15.90
C GLU A 589 41.37 -35.35 15.39
N TYR A 590 42.21 -34.31 15.51
CA TYR A 590 41.87 -32.97 14.98
C TYR A 590 41.73 -33.01 13.46
N GLN A 591 42.68 -33.66 12.76
CA GLN A 591 42.69 -33.70 11.30
C GLN A 591 41.45 -34.40 10.73
N ARG A 592 40.98 -35.49 11.35
CA ARG A 592 39.73 -36.15 10.93
C ARG A 592 38.52 -35.22 10.99
N VAL A 593 38.33 -34.54 12.12
CA VAL A 593 37.20 -33.61 12.28
C VAL A 593 37.35 -32.39 11.36
N PHE A 594 38.57 -31.87 11.20
CA PHE A 594 38.87 -30.77 10.28
C PHE A 594 38.52 -31.11 8.82
N GLU A 595 38.84 -32.33 8.37
CA GLU A 595 38.49 -32.85 7.05
C GLU A 595 36.98 -33.00 6.89
N ILE A 596 36.28 -33.53 7.90
CA ILE A 596 34.80 -33.64 7.89
C ILE A 596 34.18 -32.25 7.68
N LEU A 597 34.53 -31.26 8.50
CA LEU A 597 33.96 -29.90 8.39
C LEU A 597 34.20 -29.27 7.02
N ASN A 598 35.41 -29.42 6.47
CA ASN A 598 35.75 -28.88 5.16
C ASN A 598 35.03 -29.60 4.01
N ASN A 599 34.84 -30.92 4.11
CA ASN A 599 34.08 -31.68 3.13
C ASN A 599 32.59 -31.29 3.16
N VAL A 600 31.99 -31.13 4.35
CA VAL A 600 30.62 -30.63 4.50
C VAL A 600 30.47 -29.24 3.87
N ARG A 601 31.42 -28.33 4.11
CA ARG A 601 31.42 -26.99 3.51
C ARG A 601 31.60 -27.02 1.99
N LYS A 602 32.45 -27.92 1.47
CA LYS A 602 32.65 -28.10 0.02
C LYS A 602 31.37 -28.53 -0.69
N GLU A 603 30.60 -29.44 -0.09
CA GLU A 603 29.31 -29.89 -0.63
C GLU A 603 28.18 -28.88 -0.39
N ASN A 604 28.40 -27.87 0.47
CA ASN A 604 27.45 -26.80 0.79
C ASN A 604 28.11 -25.40 0.62
N PRO A 605 28.36 -24.92 -0.61
CA PRO A 605 29.21 -23.76 -0.88
C PRO A 605 28.71 -22.42 -0.34
N ASP A 606 27.46 -22.34 0.11
CA ASP A 606 26.91 -21.13 0.77
C ASP A 606 27.30 -21.04 2.26
N VAL A 607 27.74 -22.14 2.86
CA VAL A 607 28.22 -22.18 4.25
C VAL A 607 29.56 -21.47 4.32
N LYS A 608 29.65 -20.46 5.18
CA LYS A 608 30.87 -19.68 5.39
C LYS A 608 31.77 -20.33 6.44
N TRP A 609 31.26 -20.52 7.65
CA TRP A 609 32.01 -21.09 8.77
C TRP A 609 31.47 -22.46 9.15
N ALA A 610 32.37 -23.32 9.61
CA ALA A 610 32.06 -24.65 10.10
C ALA A 610 32.99 -24.96 11.28
N TYR A 611 32.41 -25.32 12.43
CA TYR A 611 33.17 -25.48 13.66
C TYR A 611 32.54 -26.49 14.61
N VAL A 612 33.35 -26.98 15.56
CA VAL A 612 32.93 -27.79 16.69
C VAL A 612 33.28 -27.08 17.98
N MET A 613 32.32 -26.95 18.88
CA MET A 613 32.48 -26.28 20.17
C MET A 613 31.92 -27.12 21.31
N ARG A 614 32.41 -26.89 22.52
CA ARG A 614 31.82 -27.47 23.74
C ARG A 614 31.66 -26.44 24.86
N PRO A 615 30.79 -26.69 25.84
CA PRO A 615 30.74 -25.90 27.06
C PRO A 615 32.09 -25.86 27.76
N SER A 616 32.50 -24.67 28.23
CA SER A 616 33.66 -24.52 29.09
C SER A 616 33.26 -24.55 30.57
N GLU A 617 34.24 -24.55 31.48
CA GLU A 617 33.98 -24.45 32.92
C GLU A 617 33.38 -23.10 33.33
N GLN A 618 33.56 -22.06 32.51
CA GLN A 618 33.05 -20.73 32.77
C GLN A 618 31.61 -20.61 32.24
N LYS A 619 30.67 -20.27 33.13
CA LYS A 619 29.27 -20.08 32.76
C LYS A 619 29.12 -19.01 31.67
N GLY A 620 28.41 -19.35 30.59
CA GLY A 620 28.19 -18.46 29.44
C GLY A 620 29.35 -18.43 28.44
N MET A 621 30.42 -19.17 28.69
CA MET A 621 31.55 -19.32 27.77
C MET A 621 31.63 -20.75 27.27
N TRP A 622 31.93 -20.88 25.99
CA TRP A 622 32.21 -22.15 25.33
C TRP A 622 33.62 -22.10 24.75
N GLU A 623 34.15 -23.25 24.38
CA GLU A 623 35.46 -23.31 23.74
C GLU A 623 35.41 -24.03 22.40
N PHE A 624 36.19 -23.52 21.46
CA PHE A 624 36.41 -24.17 20.17
C PHE A 624 37.19 -25.47 20.37
N ILE A 625 36.83 -26.48 19.60
CA ILE A 625 37.54 -27.76 19.53
C ILE A 625 38.22 -27.87 18.17
N VAL A 626 37.48 -27.66 17.09
CA VAL A 626 37.96 -27.70 15.70
C VAL A 626 37.26 -26.62 14.91
N ASP A 627 38.00 -25.92 14.07
CA ASP A 627 37.48 -24.92 13.15
C ASP A 627 37.97 -25.24 11.73
N ALA A 628 37.09 -25.09 10.73
CA ALA A 628 37.38 -25.50 9.35
C ALA A 628 38.42 -24.61 8.66
N ASP A 629 38.72 -23.43 9.20
CA ASP A 629 39.65 -22.46 8.62
C ASP A 629 40.97 -22.34 9.39
N SER A 630 41.09 -23.16 10.43
CA SER A 630 42.17 -23.11 11.40
C SER A 630 42.89 -24.45 11.46
N ASN A 631 44.17 -24.46 11.08
CA ASN A 631 45.01 -25.66 11.14
C ASN A 631 46.49 -25.27 11.35
N TYR A 632 47.30 -26.21 11.83
CA TYR A 632 48.73 -25.97 12.13
C TYR A 632 49.58 -25.68 10.88
N ASN A 633 49.08 -26.07 9.71
CA ASN A 633 49.71 -25.88 8.40
C ASN A 633 49.16 -24.68 7.63
N LEU A 634 48.16 -23.99 8.17
CA LEU A 634 47.61 -22.76 7.61
C LEU A 634 48.27 -21.53 8.25
N PRO A 635 48.30 -20.38 7.56
CA PRO A 635 48.76 -19.13 8.14
C PRO A 635 48.00 -18.78 9.42
N PHE A 636 48.69 -18.17 10.39
CA PHE A 636 48.05 -17.71 11.63
C PHE A 636 47.07 -16.55 11.39
N LEU A 637 47.31 -15.74 10.34
CA LEU A 637 46.43 -14.66 9.88
C LEU A 637 46.06 -14.92 8.42
N GLN A 638 44.77 -14.87 8.10
CA GLN A 638 44.26 -15.01 6.73
C GLN A 638 43.28 -13.86 6.44
N ASP A 639 43.51 -13.14 5.34
CA ASP A 639 42.64 -12.04 4.89
C ASP A 639 41.34 -12.63 4.29
N PHE A 640 40.36 -12.90 5.16
CA PHE A 640 39.15 -13.61 4.80
C PHE A 640 38.18 -12.74 4.01
N ASP A 641 38.17 -11.43 4.27
CA ASP A 641 37.30 -10.48 3.57
C ASP A 641 37.96 -9.83 2.34
N LYS A 642 39.26 -10.11 2.12
CA LYS A 642 40.07 -9.65 0.98
C LYS A 642 40.20 -8.14 0.94
N ASN A 643 40.15 -7.47 2.09
CA ASN A 643 40.26 -6.02 2.19
C ASN A 643 41.73 -5.54 2.27
N GLY A 644 42.69 -6.47 2.44
CA GLY A 644 44.12 -6.19 2.53
C GLY A 644 44.63 -5.75 3.91
N ALA A 645 43.81 -5.84 4.96
CA ALA A 645 44.11 -5.47 6.33
C ALA A 645 43.73 -6.60 7.30
N PHE A 646 44.71 -7.05 8.10
CA PHE A 646 44.49 -8.11 9.10
C PHE A 646 43.92 -7.53 10.40
N THR A 647 42.90 -8.20 10.93
CA THR A 647 42.22 -7.87 12.19
C THR A 647 42.26 -9.05 13.16
N GLU A 648 41.92 -8.81 14.44
CA GLU A 648 41.79 -9.90 15.44
C GLU A 648 40.71 -10.93 15.05
N ALA A 649 39.72 -10.53 14.23
CA ALA A 649 38.72 -11.42 13.65
C ALA A 649 39.30 -12.38 12.59
N GLU A 650 40.54 -12.21 12.17
CA GLU A 650 41.19 -13.00 11.13
C GLU A 650 42.32 -13.88 11.68
N GLU A 651 42.43 -13.92 13.01
CA GLU A 651 43.30 -14.83 13.74
C GLU A 651 42.75 -16.27 13.72
N ASN A 652 43.67 -17.22 13.61
CA ASN A 652 43.41 -18.64 13.64
C ASN A 652 42.79 -19.08 14.98
N VAL A 653 41.70 -19.86 14.91
CA VAL A 653 40.92 -20.35 16.04
C VAL A 653 41.42 -21.74 16.45
N PHE A 654 42.02 -21.84 17.63
CA PHE A 654 42.62 -23.08 18.13
C PHE A 654 41.79 -23.77 19.23
N PRO A 655 41.99 -25.09 19.45
CA PRO A 655 41.34 -25.80 20.54
C PRO A 655 41.55 -25.11 21.90
N GLY A 656 40.48 -24.89 22.65
CA GLY A 656 40.46 -24.23 23.95
C GLY A 656 40.23 -22.70 23.91
N LEU A 657 40.17 -22.09 22.72
CA LEU A 657 39.83 -20.67 22.59
C LEU A 657 38.40 -20.43 23.08
N GLN A 658 38.24 -19.47 24.00
CA GLN A 658 36.94 -19.17 24.62
C GLN A 658 36.08 -18.27 23.73
N TYR A 659 34.78 -18.51 23.76
CA TYR A 659 33.76 -17.77 23.02
C TYR A 659 32.56 -17.47 23.92
N ASP A 660 32.05 -16.24 23.84
CA ASP A 660 30.87 -15.80 24.57
C ASP A 660 29.60 -16.16 23.78
N ILE A 661 28.84 -17.12 24.28
CA ILE A 661 27.62 -17.61 23.62
C ILE A 661 26.38 -16.74 23.88
N ASN A 662 26.48 -15.65 24.65
CA ASN A 662 25.33 -14.78 24.91
C ASN A 662 24.76 -14.14 23.63
N GLN A 663 25.58 -14.07 22.57
CA GLN A 663 25.20 -13.53 21.26
C GLN A 663 24.46 -14.57 20.40
N ALA A 664 24.63 -15.86 20.70
CA ALA A 664 24.05 -17.01 19.99
C ALA A 664 23.29 -17.93 20.98
N PRO A 665 22.10 -17.50 21.43
CA PRO A 665 21.42 -18.13 22.58
C PRO A 665 20.98 -19.58 22.31
N GLU A 666 20.75 -19.96 21.06
CA GLU A 666 20.26 -21.31 20.73
C GLU A 666 21.38 -22.37 20.82
N MET A 667 22.65 -21.98 20.90
CA MET A 667 23.77 -22.91 21.11
C MET A 667 23.60 -23.76 22.38
N THR A 668 23.03 -23.20 23.46
CA THR A 668 22.80 -23.98 24.69
C THR A 668 21.73 -25.05 24.48
N THR A 669 20.67 -24.72 23.73
CA THR A 669 19.61 -25.66 23.33
C THR A 669 20.19 -26.77 22.46
N ALA A 670 21.15 -26.43 21.60
CA ALA A 670 21.77 -27.32 20.62
C ALA A 670 22.48 -28.54 21.22
N LEU A 671 22.80 -28.57 22.52
CA LEU A 671 23.35 -29.76 23.18
C LEU A 671 22.33 -30.90 23.32
N ASN A 672 21.04 -30.60 23.23
CA ASN A 672 19.99 -31.61 23.44
C ASN A 672 19.42 -32.12 22.12
N HIS A 673 19.30 -31.27 21.11
CA HIS A 673 18.77 -31.61 19.80
C HIS A 673 19.22 -30.59 18.74
N PRO A 674 19.15 -30.92 17.44
CA PRO A 674 19.43 -29.97 16.38
C PRO A 674 18.54 -28.71 16.48
N VAL A 675 19.12 -27.53 16.28
CA VAL A 675 18.42 -26.25 16.36
C VAL A 675 19.13 -25.22 15.48
N ALA A 676 18.43 -24.15 15.10
CA ALA A 676 19.03 -23.00 14.44
C ALA A 676 18.63 -21.69 15.12
N GLU A 677 19.44 -20.66 14.89
CA GLU A 677 19.18 -19.34 15.43
C GLU A 677 17.88 -18.74 14.88
N LYS A 678 17.07 -18.18 15.78
CA LYS A 678 15.79 -17.54 15.40
C LYS A 678 16.01 -16.16 14.76
N SER A 679 17.15 -15.55 15.01
CA SER A 679 17.51 -14.22 14.54
C SER A 679 18.95 -14.18 14.10
N ILE A 680 19.25 -13.29 13.15
CA ILE A 680 20.61 -12.94 12.80
C ILE A 680 21.28 -12.31 14.02
N TYR A 681 22.49 -12.74 14.35
CA TYR A 681 23.29 -12.18 15.43
C TYR A 681 24.60 -11.60 14.90
N ILE A 682 25.25 -10.78 15.73
CA ILE A 682 26.52 -10.13 15.42
C ILE A 682 27.51 -10.58 16.46
N ASP A 683 28.69 -10.99 16.01
CA ASP A 683 29.83 -11.28 16.87
C ASP A 683 31.12 -10.63 16.35
N GLN A 684 32.25 -11.01 16.96
CA GLN A 684 33.55 -10.46 16.61
C GLN A 684 34.00 -10.79 15.17
N TRP A 685 33.43 -11.84 14.55
CA TRP A 685 33.76 -12.25 13.20
C TRP A 685 32.82 -11.68 12.15
N GLY A 686 31.66 -11.13 12.54
CA GLY A 686 30.72 -10.51 11.60
C GLY A 686 29.25 -10.70 11.97
N THR A 687 28.41 -10.93 10.98
CA THR A 687 26.96 -11.01 11.14
C THR A 687 26.43 -12.27 10.48
N TYR A 688 25.81 -13.13 11.28
CA TYR A 688 25.59 -14.53 10.93
C TYR A 688 24.18 -15.00 11.23
N LEU A 689 23.81 -16.04 10.50
CA LEU A 689 22.72 -16.95 10.83
C LEU A 689 23.31 -18.36 10.89
N SER A 690 22.93 -19.13 11.91
CA SER A 690 23.64 -20.37 12.25
C SER A 690 22.70 -21.51 12.55
N GLY A 691 23.15 -22.72 12.22
CA GLY A 691 22.50 -23.97 12.58
C GLY A 691 23.47 -24.88 13.32
N TYR A 692 22.95 -25.61 14.30
CA TYR A 692 23.71 -26.41 15.24
C TYR A 692 23.11 -27.79 15.41
N ALA A 693 23.96 -28.75 15.76
CA ALA A 693 23.52 -30.06 16.22
C ALA A 693 24.45 -30.66 17.28
N PRO A 694 23.88 -31.43 18.22
CA PRO A 694 24.66 -32.06 19.28
C PRO A 694 25.50 -33.22 18.75
N ILE A 695 26.68 -33.35 19.33
CA ILE A 695 27.52 -34.55 19.24
C ILE A 695 27.37 -35.28 20.56
N PHE A 696 26.77 -36.47 20.49
CA PHE A 696 26.45 -37.29 21.66
C PHE A 696 27.58 -38.24 22.03
N ASP A 697 27.79 -38.44 23.33
CA ASP A 697 28.60 -39.53 23.83
C ASP A 697 27.86 -40.89 23.79
N ALA A 698 28.52 -41.96 24.24
CA ALA A 698 27.93 -43.30 24.29
C ALA A 698 26.70 -43.42 25.23
N THR A 699 26.47 -42.44 26.11
CA THR A 699 25.30 -42.37 27.01
C THR A 699 24.16 -41.53 26.44
N HIS A 700 24.30 -41.07 25.19
CA HIS A 700 23.37 -40.15 24.52
C HIS A 700 23.28 -38.78 25.19
N LYS A 701 24.38 -38.34 25.82
CA LYS A 701 24.51 -36.98 26.38
C LYS A 701 25.28 -36.10 25.40
N GLY A 702 24.76 -34.91 25.09
CA GLY A 702 25.44 -33.95 24.22
C GLY A 702 26.67 -33.37 24.93
N ILE A 703 27.86 -33.61 24.38
CA ILE A 703 29.13 -33.13 24.95
C ILE A 703 29.75 -31.97 24.17
N ALA A 704 29.34 -31.80 22.92
CA ALA A 704 29.78 -30.76 22.01
C ALA A 704 28.65 -30.50 21.00
N ILE A 705 28.80 -29.43 20.22
CA ILE A 705 27.96 -29.17 19.05
C ILE A 705 28.85 -29.00 17.83
N VAL A 706 28.31 -29.36 16.66
CA VAL A 706 28.80 -28.86 15.38
C VAL A 706 27.92 -27.68 14.96
N GLY A 707 28.54 -26.61 14.47
CA GLY A 707 27.87 -25.40 14.01
C GLY A 707 28.30 -25.01 12.61
N PHE A 708 27.34 -24.45 11.87
CA PHE A 708 27.55 -23.94 10.51
C PHE A 708 26.89 -22.57 10.36
N ASP A 709 27.66 -21.62 9.82
CA ASP A 709 27.21 -20.23 9.67
C ASP A 709 27.10 -19.83 8.21
N ILE A 710 26.14 -18.97 7.92
CA ILE A 710 26.05 -18.21 6.68
C ILE A 710 26.12 -16.71 6.98
N GLY A 711 26.85 -15.97 6.15
CA GLY A 711 26.96 -14.51 6.30
C GLY A 711 25.69 -13.76 5.89
N LEU A 712 25.35 -12.70 6.62
CA LEU A 712 24.19 -11.85 6.32
C LEU A 712 24.14 -11.34 4.86
N PRO A 713 25.23 -10.91 4.21
CA PRO A 713 25.16 -10.45 2.82
C PRO A 713 24.52 -11.49 1.91
N LYS A 714 24.84 -12.78 2.11
CA LYS A 714 24.26 -13.87 1.32
C LYS A 714 22.77 -14.07 1.59
N VAL A 715 22.35 -13.99 2.86
CA VAL A 715 20.93 -14.04 3.25
C VAL A 715 20.16 -12.85 2.68
N ALA A 716 20.77 -11.66 2.70
CA ALA A 716 20.21 -10.44 2.15
C ALA A 716 20.08 -10.49 0.62
N ASP A 717 21.07 -11.03 -0.08
CA ASP A 717 21.03 -11.25 -1.54
C ASP A 717 19.86 -12.17 -1.90
N PHE A 718 19.72 -13.30 -1.20
CA PHE A 718 18.58 -14.21 -1.38
C PHE A 718 17.23 -13.52 -1.14
N ALA A 719 17.13 -12.67 -0.13
CA ALA A 719 15.91 -11.92 0.15
C ALA A 719 15.63 -10.85 -0.91
N TYR A 720 16.66 -10.13 -1.36
CA TYR A 720 16.56 -9.08 -2.36
C TYR A 720 16.08 -9.63 -3.70
N ASP A 721 16.72 -10.69 -4.21
CA ASP A 721 16.36 -11.31 -5.48
C ASP A 721 14.89 -11.78 -5.48
N LYS A 722 14.45 -12.38 -4.36
CA LYS A 722 13.07 -12.85 -4.26
C LYS A 722 12.06 -11.72 -4.02
N PHE A 723 12.46 -10.62 -3.39
CA PHE A 723 11.64 -9.43 -3.14
C PHE A 723 11.39 -8.61 -4.41
N MET A 724 12.40 -8.40 -5.26
CA MET A 724 12.28 -7.56 -6.46
C MET A 724 11.16 -8.01 -7.41
N TRP A 725 10.95 -9.32 -7.52
CA TRP A 725 9.82 -9.89 -8.26
C TRP A 725 8.45 -9.50 -7.67
N SER A 726 8.34 -9.47 -6.34
CA SER A 726 7.11 -9.09 -5.65
C SER A 726 6.80 -7.60 -5.84
N VAL A 727 7.83 -6.74 -5.80
CA VAL A 727 7.70 -5.29 -6.09
C VAL A 727 7.23 -5.05 -7.52
N LEU A 728 7.75 -5.78 -8.50
CA LEU A 728 7.33 -5.65 -9.90
C LEU A 728 5.83 -5.88 -10.06
N ILE A 729 5.29 -6.94 -9.44
CA ILE A 729 3.87 -7.27 -9.47
C ILE A 729 3.05 -6.12 -8.87
N VAL A 730 3.38 -5.68 -7.65
CA VAL A 730 2.68 -4.59 -6.97
C VAL A 730 2.78 -3.28 -7.76
N THR A 731 3.91 -3.01 -8.41
CA THR A 731 4.14 -1.79 -9.21
C THR A 731 3.23 -1.77 -10.44
N VAL A 732 3.15 -2.87 -11.19
CA VAL A 732 2.28 -3.00 -12.38
C VAL A 732 0.81 -2.77 -12.00
N LEU A 733 0.40 -3.26 -10.83
CA LEU A 733 -0.96 -3.10 -10.31
C LEU A 733 -1.27 -1.66 -9.92
N PHE A 734 -0.38 -1.01 -9.17
CA PHE A 734 -0.56 0.39 -8.80
C PHE A 734 -0.54 1.30 -10.02
N ALA A 735 0.31 1.04 -11.00
CA ALA A 735 0.31 1.74 -12.28
C ALA A 735 -1.03 1.57 -13.03
N SER A 736 -1.58 0.36 -13.03
CA SER A 736 -2.89 0.05 -13.64
C SER A 736 -4.05 0.75 -12.92
N LEU A 737 -4.03 0.79 -11.59
CA LEU A 737 -5.04 1.48 -10.77
C LEU A 737 -4.99 3.00 -10.99
N ILE A 738 -3.79 3.59 -11.02
CA ILE A 738 -3.59 5.00 -11.30
C ILE A 738 -4.08 5.35 -12.72
N SER A 739 -3.80 4.49 -13.71
CA SER A 739 -4.26 4.65 -15.10
C SER A 739 -5.80 4.61 -15.22
N LEU A 740 -6.46 3.71 -14.48
CA LEU A 740 -7.93 3.64 -14.40
C LEU A 740 -8.54 4.90 -13.77
N ILE A 741 -7.92 5.41 -12.70
CA ILE A 741 -8.35 6.63 -12.03
C ILE A 741 -8.21 7.83 -12.97
N THR A 742 -7.04 8.01 -13.61
CA THR A 742 -6.77 9.12 -14.53
C THR A 742 -7.70 9.10 -15.74
N PHE A 743 -7.94 7.93 -16.35
CA PHE A 743 -8.87 7.77 -17.47
C PHE A 743 -10.31 8.16 -17.08
N SER A 744 -10.77 7.78 -15.87
CA SER A 744 -12.11 8.13 -15.39
C SER A 744 -12.30 9.64 -15.15
N THR A 745 -11.26 10.32 -14.66
CA THR A 745 -11.27 11.79 -14.47
C THR A 745 -11.16 12.55 -15.77
N TYR A 746 -10.34 12.07 -16.72
CA TYR A 746 -10.18 12.69 -18.04
C TYR A 746 -11.50 12.72 -18.81
N LYS A 747 -12.26 11.61 -18.78
CA LYS A 747 -13.56 11.53 -19.45
C LYS A 747 -14.61 12.48 -18.84
N LYS A 748 -14.62 12.66 -17.52
CA LYS A 748 -15.51 13.61 -16.84
C LYS A 748 -15.25 15.08 -17.17
N CYS A 749 -13.99 15.47 -17.40
CA CYS A 749 -13.68 16.85 -17.83
C CYS A 749 -14.17 17.14 -19.25
N ASN A 750 -14.10 16.17 -20.17
CA ASN A 750 -14.52 16.36 -21.56
C ASN A 750 -16.03 16.26 -21.79
N GLU A 751 -16.81 15.73 -20.83
CA GLU A 751 -18.28 15.69 -20.90
C GLU A 751 -18.96 16.93 -20.26
N SER A 752 -18.19 17.90 -19.74
CA SER A 752 -18.78 19.18 -19.31
C SER A 752 -19.10 20.08 -20.52
N PRO A 753 -20.34 20.59 -20.67
CA PRO A 753 -20.68 21.45 -21.80
C PRO A 753 -19.87 22.75 -21.67
N LYS A 754 -19.09 23.06 -22.71
CA LYS A 754 -18.40 24.34 -22.86
C LYS A 754 -19.46 25.44 -22.82
N ARG A 755 -19.36 26.32 -21.81
CA ARG A 755 -20.10 27.58 -21.77
C ARG A 755 -19.69 28.50 -22.92
#